data_AF-A0A7C6DIB7-F1
#
_entry.id   AF-A0A7C6DIB7-F1
#
_cell.length_a   1.000
_cell.length_b   1.000
_cell.length_c   1.000
_cell.angle_alpha   90.00
_cell.angle_beta   90.00
_cell.angle_gamma   90.00
#
_symmetry.space_group_name_H-M   'P 1'
#
loop_
_entity.id
_entity.type
_entity.pdbx_description
1 polymer ?
#
loop_
_entity_poly.entity_id
_entity_poly.type
_entity_poly.pdbx_seq_one_letter_code
_entity_poly.pdbx_strand_id
1 'polypeptide(L)'
;MAQVHNSSDRYGRTAWISRTIALLIVLCTQPAGAINRVWIRTGGTGSWSNGANWSPTGTPQSGDDVFVTAVNPNPNVVIFDIDDSPIATSHDPGSPFVRTYNSILINQSGAGTIAIVQQQFTLSAEQLTISLGGPGEYSLLGGRGRFSTGTLNAQGTLIVAAGASMNCTNFIQNGGTLTLAGFFSGGNFTQGAGRITSTGTMNFSGTYAANGGSFTGVSSSVGIVNAGTFINNVGTFVGHVNAGRLIVNGNGTFLGNVTNRSSLNIPASQTIFTDADYTQIGGTVTHSGFVGGQAPGGLSSSFAAVNMGGGATWIQTAGRLQGSSLLVGSGNNGPATYSLGGSGSANFGGIGVGALSDGSINQSGGLVQASALTLGGFAGLVRGAPVQGQGQRGYYQLSGGTLSVGGLTLAPQDALLGMFVQSGGLAQIGQLQSNLAGASSGIINISGGTFGVASNSINTGTIIQTGGTVRFIDFLDGAGTISVSGSGSFTAERIRQNTLLIGADAQVAIANVGFSTIATSKTTSRVKQLRFEQVGNTLRGSLDLGQNRLVIDYDSGASPAADIRRYLASGLANGDWNGPGIRSAAAALDSSRMTGLGYAEALDMFGPGGGVFEDIFVDDSALLIKYTLYGDADLSGAIDATDYSLIDNGYVNRLVGWTSGDFDYSGFIDATDYALIDNAYVNQNPALGQVIIAEHTKLFGAQYTAALRAIRSGVIPEPTGAVMLALGTLSSKCRLSRRIRAADSPGHSEPRRTRSSANARENSDEA
;
A
#
# COMPACT_ATOMS: atom_id res chain seq x y z
N MET A 1 67.22 4.96 54.47
CA MET A 1 66.02 5.82 54.62
C MET A 1 64.81 4.91 54.50
N ALA A 2 64.33 4.32 55.60
CA ALA A 2 63.33 4.91 56.53
C ALA A 2 61.98 5.13 55.80
N GLN A 3 60.84 4.52 56.16
CA GLN A 3 60.42 3.78 57.35
C GLN A 3 59.49 2.62 56.98
N VAL A 4 59.66 1.53 57.71
CA VAL A 4 58.79 0.36 57.83
C VAL A 4 57.92 0.56 59.08
N HIS A 5 56.59 0.38 58.98
CA HIS A 5 55.77 -0.17 60.07
C HIS A 5 54.38 -0.63 59.56
N ASN A 6 54.29 -1.93 59.30
CA ASN A 6 53.40 -2.91 59.93
C ASN A 6 51.91 -2.54 60.18
N SER A 7 51.00 -3.15 59.41
CA SER A 7 49.68 -3.59 59.91
C SER A 7 48.98 -4.57 58.94
N SER A 8 49.65 -5.66 58.57
CA SER A 8 49.03 -6.79 57.87
C SER A 8 48.58 -7.85 58.89
N ASP A 9 47.55 -7.55 59.69
CA ASP A 9 47.06 -8.54 60.68
C ASP A 9 45.60 -8.37 61.16
N ARG A 10 44.73 -7.67 60.41
CA ARG A 10 43.30 -7.47 60.82
C ARG A 10 42.23 -7.87 59.79
N TYR A 11 42.53 -8.76 58.86
CA TYR A 11 41.50 -9.36 57.97
C TYR A 11 41.35 -10.88 58.08
N GLY A 12 42.10 -11.54 58.99
CA GLY A 12 42.06 -13.00 59.15
C GLY A 12 41.16 -13.55 60.27
N ARG A 13 40.54 -12.69 61.11
CA ARG A 13 39.83 -13.16 62.34
C ARG A 13 38.31 -12.94 62.37
N THR A 14 37.73 -12.18 61.45
CA THR A 14 36.26 -12.02 61.33
C THR A 14 35.60 -13.07 60.43
N ALA A 15 36.37 -13.83 59.66
CA ALA A 15 35.86 -14.93 58.83
C ALA A 15 35.59 -16.23 59.62
N TRP A 16 36.17 -16.36 60.83
CA TRP A 16 36.06 -17.58 61.64
C TRP A 16 34.90 -17.53 62.66
N ILE A 17 34.45 -16.34 63.09
CA ILE A 17 33.31 -16.22 64.02
C ILE A 17 31.97 -16.35 63.27
N SER A 18 31.86 -15.83 62.05
CA SER A 18 30.66 -16.02 61.21
C SER A 18 30.49 -17.47 60.71
N ARG A 19 31.58 -18.22 60.53
CA ARG A 19 31.50 -19.65 60.17
C ARG A 19 31.18 -20.55 61.36
N THR A 20 31.52 -20.15 62.59
CA THR A 20 31.22 -20.96 63.79
C THR A 20 29.79 -20.74 64.29
N ILE A 21 29.21 -19.56 64.11
CA ILE A 21 27.76 -19.34 64.35
C ILE A 21 26.91 -20.02 63.26
N ALA A 22 27.40 -20.10 62.03
CA ALA A 22 26.75 -20.88 60.96
C ALA A 22 26.87 -22.41 61.17
N LEU A 23 27.92 -22.90 61.83
CA LEU A 23 28.11 -24.34 62.07
C LEU A 23 27.42 -24.84 63.37
N LEU A 24 27.19 -23.96 64.36
CA LEU A 24 26.46 -24.33 65.59
C LEU A 24 24.93 -24.24 65.46
N ILE A 25 24.41 -23.50 64.46
CA ILE A 25 22.97 -23.45 64.14
C ILE A 25 22.54 -24.64 63.23
N VAL A 26 23.50 -25.33 62.61
CA VAL A 26 23.23 -26.48 61.70
C VAL A 26 23.12 -27.82 62.45
N LEU A 27 23.30 -27.86 63.78
CA LEU A 27 23.18 -29.10 64.57
C LEU A 27 21.92 -29.17 65.47
N CYS A 28 20.95 -28.26 65.29
CA CYS A 28 19.64 -28.39 65.92
C CYS A 28 18.49 -27.87 65.05
N THR A 29 18.42 -28.29 63.80
CA THR A 29 17.14 -28.41 63.08
C THR A 29 17.13 -29.79 62.45
N GLN A 30 16.74 -30.79 63.23
CA GLN A 30 16.15 -31.96 62.59
C GLN A 30 15.02 -31.45 61.69
N PRO A 31 14.87 -31.95 60.45
CA PRO A 31 13.62 -31.71 59.74
C PRO A 31 12.52 -32.23 60.66
N ALA A 32 11.72 -31.33 61.23
CA ALA A 32 10.46 -31.75 61.81
C ALA A 32 9.76 -32.52 60.68
N GLY A 33 9.62 -33.84 60.86
CA GLY A 33 9.02 -34.67 59.83
C GLY A 33 7.69 -34.04 59.44
N ALA A 34 7.45 -33.90 58.12
CA ALA A 34 6.21 -33.36 57.61
C ALA A 34 5.03 -34.01 58.36
N ILE A 35 4.26 -33.20 59.09
CA ILE A 35 3.09 -33.70 59.81
C ILE A 35 1.90 -33.57 58.86
N ASN A 36 1.12 -34.64 58.73
CA ASN A 36 -0.17 -34.59 58.06
C ASN A 36 -1.17 -33.82 58.95
N ARG A 37 -1.47 -32.58 58.58
CA ARG A 37 -2.44 -31.70 59.25
C ARG A 37 -3.78 -31.79 58.54
N VAL A 38 -4.75 -32.43 59.18
CA VAL A 38 -6.11 -32.61 58.63
C VAL A 38 -7.07 -31.60 59.25
N TRP A 39 -7.82 -30.89 58.42
CA TRP A 39 -8.90 -30.02 58.88
C TRP A 39 -10.06 -30.88 59.43
N ILE A 40 -10.43 -30.69 60.69
CA ILE A 40 -11.44 -31.51 61.37
C ILE A 40 -12.74 -30.78 61.69
N ARG A 41 -12.79 -29.46 61.49
CA ARG A 41 -14.01 -28.71 61.80
C ARG A 41 -15.12 -29.05 60.79
N THR A 42 -16.29 -29.40 61.31
CA THR A 42 -17.49 -29.69 60.54
C THR A 42 -18.49 -28.54 60.60
N GLY A 43 -18.86 -27.97 59.45
CA GLY A 43 -19.89 -26.94 59.28
C GLY A 43 -19.41 -25.50 59.50
N GLY A 44 -19.69 -24.63 58.53
CA GLY A 44 -19.53 -23.18 58.65
C GLY A 44 -18.11 -22.67 58.42
N THR A 45 -17.81 -21.47 58.95
CA THR A 45 -16.56 -20.73 58.68
C THR A 45 -15.57 -20.81 59.84
N GLY A 46 -14.33 -21.23 59.61
CA GLY A 46 -13.25 -21.28 60.61
C GLY A 46 -11.91 -20.71 60.15
N SER A 47 -11.12 -20.22 61.10
CA SER A 47 -9.77 -19.67 60.87
C SER A 47 -8.70 -20.75 60.74
N TRP A 48 -7.76 -20.56 59.81
CA TRP A 48 -6.56 -21.39 59.64
C TRP A 48 -5.65 -21.34 60.87
N SER A 49 -5.53 -20.17 61.50
CA SER A 49 -4.74 -19.91 62.70
C SER A 49 -5.24 -20.56 63.98
N ASN A 50 -6.47 -21.08 64.01
CA ASN A 50 -6.99 -21.76 65.18
C ASN A 50 -6.58 -23.25 65.18
N GLY A 51 -5.56 -23.57 65.98
CA GLY A 51 -5.01 -24.93 66.10
C GLY A 51 -6.01 -26.02 66.54
N ALA A 52 -7.18 -25.66 67.10
CA ALA A 52 -8.23 -26.60 67.43
C ALA A 52 -9.00 -27.13 66.20
N ASN A 53 -8.87 -26.46 65.04
CA ASN A 53 -9.49 -26.88 63.78
C ASN A 53 -8.67 -27.96 63.05
N TRP A 54 -7.50 -28.33 63.55
CA TRP A 54 -6.55 -29.24 62.90
C TRP A 54 -6.32 -30.50 63.73
N SER A 55 -6.06 -31.62 63.07
CA SER A 55 -5.65 -32.89 63.66
C SER A 55 -4.33 -33.38 63.01
N PRO A 56 -3.30 -33.75 63.81
CA PRO A 56 -3.17 -33.52 65.24
C PRO A 56 -3.34 -32.04 65.61
N THR A 57 -3.72 -31.72 66.85
CA THR A 57 -3.99 -30.34 67.27
C THR A 57 -2.76 -29.45 67.09
N GLY A 58 -3.00 -28.19 66.72
CA GLY A 58 -1.97 -27.20 66.41
C GLY A 58 -2.05 -26.69 64.98
N THR A 59 -1.63 -25.45 64.76
CA THR A 59 -1.60 -24.84 63.44
C THR A 59 -0.60 -25.52 62.52
N PRO A 60 -0.89 -25.65 61.22
CA PRO A 60 0.09 -26.11 60.24
C PRO A 60 1.39 -25.30 60.29
N GLN A 61 2.52 -25.99 60.24
CA GLN A 61 3.86 -25.40 60.24
C GLN A 61 4.52 -25.54 58.86
N SER A 62 5.65 -24.87 58.65
CA SER A 62 6.42 -25.02 57.40
C SER A 62 6.85 -26.47 57.22
N GLY A 63 6.69 -27.01 56.00
CA GLY A 63 6.97 -28.41 55.67
C GLY A 63 5.84 -29.39 55.97
N ASP A 64 4.74 -28.98 56.62
CA ASP A 64 3.59 -29.86 56.86
C ASP A 64 2.83 -30.19 55.56
N ASP A 65 2.17 -31.35 55.53
CA ASP A 65 1.19 -31.73 54.53
C ASP A 65 -0.21 -31.36 55.01
N VAL A 66 -0.90 -30.48 54.30
CA VAL A 66 -2.16 -29.87 54.74
C VAL A 66 -3.34 -30.45 53.98
N PHE A 67 -4.24 -31.11 54.70
CA PHE A 67 -5.44 -31.73 54.15
C PHE A 67 -6.68 -30.95 54.58
N VAL A 68 -7.12 -30.02 53.74
CA VAL A 68 -8.40 -29.32 53.88
C VAL A 68 -9.48 -30.20 53.25
N THR A 69 -9.85 -31.25 53.97
CA THR A 69 -10.80 -32.26 53.53
C THR A 69 -11.96 -32.39 54.49
N ALA A 70 -13.18 -32.57 53.99
CA ALA A 70 -14.31 -32.91 54.85
C ALA A 70 -15.30 -33.88 54.18
N VAL A 71 -16.12 -34.50 55.02
CA VAL A 71 -17.16 -35.48 54.66
C VAL A 71 -18.51 -34.99 55.18
N ASN A 72 -18.94 -33.79 54.77
CA ASN A 72 -20.17 -33.16 55.26
C ASN A 72 -21.10 -32.76 54.08
N PRO A 73 -22.43 -32.89 54.20
CA PRO A 73 -23.36 -32.31 53.24
C PRO A 73 -23.37 -30.77 53.22
N ASN A 74 -22.91 -30.10 54.28
CA ASN A 74 -22.91 -28.64 54.39
C ASN A 74 -21.59 -28.00 53.88
N PRO A 75 -21.64 -26.76 53.37
CA PRO A 75 -20.44 -26.00 53.00
C PRO A 75 -19.52 -25.74 54.21
N ASN A 76 -18.21 -25.90 53.99
CA ASN A 76 -17.15 -25.57 54.94
C ASN A 76 -16.26 -24.48 54.35
N VAL A 77 -16.00 -23.42 55.12
CA VAL A 77 -15.12 -22.32 54.70
C VAL A 77 -13.95 -22.19 55.67
N VAL A 78 -12.75 -22.28 55.15
CA VAL A 78 -11.50 -22.06 55.87
C VAL A 78 -10.97 -20.67 55.50
N ILE A 79 -10.97 -19.73 56.45
CA ILE A 79 -10.38 -18.42 56.25
C ILE A 79 -8.88 -18.54 56.49
N PHE A 80 -8.08 -18.27 55.46
CA PHE A 80 -6.64 -18.16 55.60
C PHE A 80 -6.27 -16.78 56.16
N ASP A 81 -5.82 -16.76 57.42
CA ASP A 81 -5.63 -15.57 58.24
C ASP A 81 -4.21 -15.44 58.83
N ILE A 82 -3.22 -16.13 58.25
CA ILE A 82 -1.79 -16.02 58.59
C ILE A 82 -1.04 -15.48 57.35
N ASP A 83 0.00 -14.66 57.52
CA ASP A 83 0.87 -14.24 56.42
C ASP A 83 2.16 -15.05 56.32
N ASP A 84 2.34 -15.79 55.23
CA ASP A 84 3.58 -16.55 54.95
C ASP A 84 4.64 -15.68 54.23
N SER A 85 4.50 -14.36 54.21
CA SER A 85 5.41 -13.41 53.55
C SER A 85 6.74 -13.21 54.32
N PRO A 86 7.87 -12.97 53.62
CA PRO A 86 9.13 -12.55 54.26
C PRO A 86 9.12 -11.12 54.82
N ILE A 87 8.04 -10.35 54.63
CA ILE A 87 7.92 -8.96 55.07
C ILE A 87 6.95 -8.90 56.25
N ALA A 88 7.50 -8.69 57.45
CA ALA A 88 6.74 -8.51 58.67
C ALA A 88 6.00 -7.16 58.68
N THR A 89 4.78 -7.15 58.15
CA THR A 89 3.79 -6.13 58.52
C THR A 89 2.59 -6.80 59.18
N SER A 90 2.84 -7.21 60.43
CA SER A 90 1.89 -7.38 61.53
C SER A 90 0.65 -8.27 61.33
N HIS A 91 0.80 -9.59 61.55
CA HIS A 91 -0.18 -10.39 62.33
C HIS A 91 0.31 -11.78 62.79
N ASP A 92 1.61 -12.03 62.95
CA ASP A 92 2.11 -13.22 63.67
C ASP A 92 3.18 -12.76 64.70
N PRO A 93 2.81 -12.54 65.97
CA PRO A 93 3.78 -12.23 67.03
C PRO A 93 4.54 -13.51 67.40
N GLY A 94 5.42 -14.00 66.51
CA GLY A 94 6.25 -15.17 66.80
C GLY A 94 7.05 -15.82 65.67
N SER A 95 6.74 -15.60 64.38
CA SER A 95 7.43 -16.33 63.29
C SER A 95 8.40 -15.45 62.49
N PRO A 96 9.74 -15.72 62.53
CA PRO A 96 10.72 -15.06 61.67
C PRO A 96 10.89 -15.74 60.29
N PHE A 97 10.04 -16.71 59.93
CA PHE A 97 10.24 -17.56 58.74
C PHE A 97 9.07 -17.52 57.76
N VAL A 98 9.41 -17.50 56.47
CA VAL A 98 8.50 -17.82 55.36
C VAL A 98 7.98 -19.24 55.57
N ARG A 99 6.69 -19.42 55.84
CA ARG A 99 6.09 -20.76 55.90
C ARG A 99 5.87 -21.24 54.47
N THR A 100 6.47 -22.37 54.13
CA THR A 100 6.18 -23.08 52.87
C THR A 100 5.73 -24.48 53.24
N TYR A 101 4.45 -24.79 53.00
CA TYR A 101 3.91 -26.12 53.25
C TYR A 101 4.44 -27.12 52.20
N ASN A 102 4.51 -28.40 52.53
CA ASN A 102 4.90 -29.42 51.55
C ASN A 102 3.78 -29.62 50.52
N SER A 103 2.55 -29.88 51.00
CA SER A 103 1.39 -29.98 50.12
C SER A 103 0.13 -29.36 50.76
N ILE A 104 -0.80 -28.93 49.92
CA ILE A 104 -2.16 -28.52 50.32
C ILE A 104 -3.15 -29.25 49.42
N LEU A 105 -4.04 -30.04 50.02
CA LEU A 105 -5.18 -30.66 49.36
C LEU A 105 -6.48 -30.01 49.82
N ILE A 106 -7.32 -29.57 48.87
CA ILE A 106 -8.68 -29.07 49.12
C ILE A 106 -9.66 -30.03 48.47
N ASN A 107 -10.39 -30.82 49.24
CA ASN A 107 -11.31 -31.80 48.66
C ASN A 107 -12.46 -32.18 49.60
N GLN A 108 -13.70 -32.00 49.16
CA GLN A 108 -14.86 -32.59 49.81
C GLN A 108 -15.14 -33.97 49.24
N SER A 109 -15.30 -34.99 50.08
CA SER A 109 -15.73 -36.33 49.63
C SER A 109 -17.24 -36.60 49.78
N GLY A 110 -17.98 -35.67 50.41
CA GLY A 110 -19.44 -35.67 50.54
C GLY A 110 -20.16 -34.70 49.61
N ALA A 111 -21.47 -34.50 49.79
CA ALA A 111 -22.31 -33.67 48.91
C ALA A 111 -22.14 -32.15 49.06
N GLY A 112 -21.43 -31.67 50.10
CA GLY A 112 -21.16 -30.25 50.33
C GLY A 112 -19.98 -29.70 49.51
N THR A 113 -19.49 -28.51 49.87
CA THR A 113 -18.24 -27.93 49.34
C THR A 113 -17.27 -27.65 50.49
N ILE A 114 -15.97 -27.66 50.22
CA ILE A 114 -14.97 -27.12 51.13
C ILE A 114 -14.11 -26.08 50.41
N ALA A 115 -13.99 -24.89 51.01
CA ALA A 115 -13.32 -23.75 50.41
C ALA A 115 -12.20 -23.22 51.31
N ILE A 116 -11.05 -22.90 50.75
CA ILE A 116 -10.09 -21.97 51.36
C ILE A 116 -10.40 -20.57 50.81
N VAL A 117 -10.61 -19.59 51.69
CA VAL A 117 -10.77 -18.18 51.33
C VAL A 117 -9.60 -17.38 51.87
N GLN A 118 -8.83 -16.78 50.98
CA GLN A 118 -7.66 -15.96 51.29
C GLN A 118 -7.93 -14.50 50.91
N GLN A 119 -7.79 -13.58 51.86
CA GLN A 119 -8.17 -12.18 51.63
C GLN A 119 -7.01 -11.26 51.28
N GLN A 120 -5.89 -11.28 52.01
CA GLN A 120 -4.79 -10.31 51.80
C GLN A 120 -3.37 -10.89 51.96
N PHE A 121 -3.25 -12.09 52.53
CA PHE A 121 -1.99 -12.66 52.95
C PHE A 121 -1.26 -13.43 51.85
N THR A 122 -0.05 -13.93 52.13
CA THR A 122 0.66 -14.88 51.26
C THR A 122 0.43 -16.31 51.75
N LEU A 123 0.00 -17.22 50.87
CA LEU A 123 -0.06 -18.67 51.11
C LEU A 123 0.97 -19.35 50.22
N SER A 124 1.90 -20.12 50.79
CA SER A 124 2.96 -20.79 50.02
C SER A 124 3.03 -22.30 50.27
N ALA A 125 3.10 -23.12 49.20
CA ALA A 125 3.33 -24.56 49.32
C ALA A 125 4.11 -25.14 48.13
N GLU A 126 4.78 -26.29 48.27
CA GLU A 126 5.36 -26.96 47.10
C GLU A 126 4.26 -27.49 46.17
N GLN A 127 3.20 -28.08 46.73
CA GLN A 127 2.08 -28.62 45.95
C GLN A 127 0.73 -28.06 46.41
N LEU A 128 -0.12 -27.67 45.46
CA LEU A 128 -1.53 -27.38 45.66
C LEU A 128 -2.37 -28.32 44.80
N THR A 129 -3.34 -29.00 45.41
CA THR A 129 -4.33 -29.82 44.71
C THR A 129 -5.74 -29.38 45.09
N ILE A 130 -6.52 -28.96 44.08
CA ILE A 130 -7.92 -28.57 44.23
C ILE A 130 -8.78 -29.68 43.62
N SER A 131 -9.52 -30.36 44.50
CA SER A 131 -10.32 -31.56 44.24
C SER A 131 -9.51 -32.82 43.90
N LEU A 132 -10.02 -33.98 44.34
CA LEU A 132 -9.63 -35.33 43.93
C LEU A 132 -10.86 -36.21 43.65
N GLY A 133 -11.98 -35.61 43.21
CA GLY A 133 -13.20 -36.33 42.84
C GLY A 133 -14.49 -35.76 43.44
N GLY A 134 -14.41 -34.87 44.43
CA GLY A 134 -15.56 -34.10 44.92
C GLY A 134 -15.27 -32.60 45.06
N PRO A 135 -16.27 -31.77 45.43
CA PRO A 135 -16.16 -30.32 45.29
C PRO A 135 -15.07 -29.71 46.20
N GLY A 136 -14.16 -28.93 45.64
CA GLY A 136 -13.13 -28.21 46.39
C GLY A 136 -12.92 -26.83 45.79
N GLU A 137 -12.78 -25.81 46.64
CA GLU A 137 -12.63 -24.43 46.20
C GLU A 137 -11.41 -23.75 46.82
N TYR A 138 -10.65 -23.02 46.01
CA TYR A 138 -9.70 -22.04 46.49
C TYR A 138 -10.08 -20.66 45.96
N SER A 139 -10.46 -19.78 46.89
CA SER A 139 -10.88 -18.41 46.64
C SER A 139 -9.81 -17.44 47.12
N LEU A 140 -8.93 -17.05 46.21
CA LEU A 140 -7.91 -16.04 46.40
C LEU A 140 -8.50 -14.65 46.09
N LEU A 141 -9.05 -14.00 47.12
CA LEU A 141 -9.73 -12.71 47.02
C LEU A 141 -8.77 -11.51 47.06
N GLY A 142 -7.54 -11.73 47.52
CA GLY A 142 -6.44 -10.76 47.54
C GLY A 142 -5.17 -11.40 48.13
N GLY A 143 -4.06 -10.67 48.13
CA GLY A 143 -2.76 -11.22 48.55
C GLY A 143 -2.11 -12.11 47.47
N ARG A 144 -1.28 -13.07 47.89
CA ARG A 144 -0.45 -13.88 46.99
C ARG A 144 -0.56 -15.39 47.26
N GLY A 145 -0.84 -16.19 46.24
CA GLY A 145 -0.65 -17.65 46.29
C GLY A 145 0.66 -18.04 45.61
N ARG A 146 1.54 -18.81 46.25
CA ARG A 146 2.84 -19.21 45.69
C ARG A 146 3.01 -20.73 45.75
N PHE A 147 3.10 -21.36 44.58
CA PHE A 147 3.13 -22.82 44.48
C PHE A 147 4.23 -23.32 43.53
N SER A 148 4.92 -24.41 43.86
CA SER A 148 5.80 -25.05 42.87
C SER A 148 4.96 -25.80 41.84
N THR A 149 3.99 -26.59 42.29
CA THR A 149 3.06 -27.31 41.42
C THR A 149 1.62 -27.07 41.88
N GLY A 150 0.71 -26.85 40.94
CA GLY A 150 -0.72 -26.69 41.21
C GLY A 150 -1.54 -27.58 40.30
N THR A 151 -2.56 -28.23 40.84
CA THR A 151 -3.50 -29.07 40.08
C THR A 151 -4.93 -28.66 40.37
N LEU A 152 -5.72 -28.41 39.32
CA LEU A 152 -7.15 -28.20 39.39
C LEU A 152 -7.87 -29.35 38.68
N ASN A 153 -8.58 -30.17 39.44
CA ASN A 153 -9.29 -31.34 38.92
C ASN A 153 -10.79 -31.05 38.68
N ALA A 154 -11.50 -32.03 38.14
CA ALA A 154 -12.95 -31.96 37.94
C ALA A 154 -13.69 -31.65 39.26
N GLN A 155 -14.76 -30.85 39.20
CA GLN A 155 -15.48 -30.32 40.36
C GLN A 155 -14.70 -29.32 41.24
N GLY A 156 -13.43 -29.06 40.93
CA GLY A 156 -12.67 -28.00 41.57
C GLY A 156 -13.05 -26.61 41.07
N THR A 157 -12.96 -25.62 41.95
CA THR A 157 -13.12 -24.20 41.63
C THR A 157 -11.90 -23.42 42.11
N LEU A 158 -11.30 -22.62 41.23
CA LEU A 158 -10.24 -21.67 41.58
C LEU A 158 -10.69 -20.26 41.20
N ILE A 159 -10.72 -19.36 42.17
CA ILE A 159 -11.06 -17.96 41.97
C ILE A 159 -9.85 -17.12 42.34
N VAL A 160 -9.39 -16.28 41.40
CA VAL A 160 -8.33 -15.30 41.63
C VAL A 160 -8.93 -13.92 41.34
N ALA A 161 -9.34 -13.22 42.39
CA ALA A 161 -10.03 -11.95 42.29
C ALA A 161 -9.11 -10.80 41.85
N ALA A 162 -9.70 -9.68 41.47
CA ALA A 162 -8.97 -8.46 41.13
C ALA A 162 -8.11 -8.02 42.33
N GLY A 163 -6.86 -7.63 42.06
CA GLY A 163 -5.89 -7.26 43.11
C GLY A 163 -5.15 -8.45 43.74
N ALA A 164 -5.52 -9.69 43.44
CA ALA A 164 -4.82 -10.88 43.90
C ALA A 164 -3.80 -11.40 42.87
N SER A 165 -2.78 -12.13 43.33
CA SER A 165 -1.78 -12.75 42.44
C SER A 165 -1.53 -14.21 42.80
N MET A 166 -1.74 -15.10 41.83
CA MET A 166 -1.31 -16.49 41.89
C MET A 166 0.01 -16.64 41.13
N ASN A 167 0.99 -17.28 41.74
CA ASN A 167 2.25 -17.67 41.13
C ASN A 167 2.43 -19.18 41.27
N CYS A 168 2.51 -19.89 40.16
CA CYS A 168 2.71 -21.34 40.17
C CYS A 168 3.77 -21.78 39.14
N THR A 169 4.82 -22.49 39.55
CA THR A 169 5.87 -22.89 38.59
C THR A 169 5.30 -23.82 37.51
N ASN A 170 4.50 -24.82 37.88
CA ASN A 170 3.77 -25.68 36.94
C ASN A 170 2.31 -25.84 37.39
N PHE A 171 1.37 -25.39 36.58
CA PHE A 171 -0.05 -25.56 36.85
C PHE A 171 -0.72 -26.48 35.82
N ILE A 172 -1.51 -27.44 36.28
CA ILE A 172 -2.25 -28.39 35.45
C ILE A 172 -3.74 -28.29 35.77
N GLN A 173 -4.54 -27.95 34.78
CA GLN A 173 -6.00 -27.97 34.87
C GLN A 173 -6.54 -29.21 34.14
N ASN A 174 -6.87 -30.25 34.90
CA ASN A 174 -7.50 -31.47 34.40
C ASN A 174 -9.04 -31.35 34.30
N GLY A 175 -9.62 -30.25 34.79
CA GLY A 175 -11.07 -30.00 34.78
C GLY A 175 -11.45 -28.74 35.56
N GLY A 176 -12.67 -28.72 36.09
CA GLY A 176 -13.12 -27.66 37.00
C GLY A 176 -13.26 -26.28 36.35
N THR A 177 -13.37 -25.26 37.19
CA THR A 177 -13.55 -23.86 36.76
C THR A 177 -12.45 -22.98 37.35
N LEU A 178 -11.78 -22.21 36.49
CA LEU A 178 -10.90 -21.12 36.87
C LEU A 178 -11.54 -19.77 36.48
N THR A 179 -11.77 -18.92 37.47
CA THR A 179 -12.22 -17.54 37.27
C THR A 179 -11.10 -16.59 37.66
N LEU A 180 -10.55 -15.86 36.69
CA LEU A 180 -9.39 -14.99 36.87
C LEU A 180 -9.72 -13.53 36.58
N ALA A 181 -9.74 -12.70 37.61
CA ALA A 181 -9.77 -11.24 37.53
C ALA A 181 -8.46 -10.57 37.99
N GLY A 182 -7.60 -11.29 38.71
CA GLY A 182 -6.26 -10.84 39.12
C GLY A 182 -5.14 -11.25 38.17
N PHE A 183 -3.96 -11.57 38.74
CA PHE A 183 -2.79 -12.03 37.98
C PHE A 183 -2.53 -13.50 38.22
N PHE A 184 -2.31 -14.27 37.15
CA PHE A 184 -1.74 -15.61 37.24
C PHE A 184 -0.37 -15.59 36.57
N SER A 185 0.69 -15.94 37.30
CA SER A 185 2.04 -16.03 36.74
C SER A 185 2.68 -17.39 37.02
N GLY A 186 3.71 -17.76 36.25
CA GLY A 186 4.34 -19.06 36.42
C GLY A 186 5.39 -19.43 35.40
N GLY A 187 5.84 -20.68 35.48
CA GLY A 187 6.63 -21.32 34.44
C GLY A 187 5.73 -21.86 33.35
N ASN A 188 4.91 -22.87 33.67
CA ASN A 188 4.05 -23.56 32.72
C ASN A 188 2.60 -23.65 33.20
N PHE A 189 1.65 -23.58 32.28
CA PHE A 189 0.23 -23.82 32.49
C PHE A 189 -0.29 -24.79 31.43
N THR A 190 -0.89 -25.89 31.86
CA THR A 190 -1.49 -26.89 30.96
C THR A 190 -2.99 -26.96 31.21
N GLN A 191 -3.79 -26.51 30.24
CA GLN A 191 -5.23 -26.69 30.24
C GLN A 191 -5.58 -28.02 29.56
N GLY A 192 -5.73 -29.10 30.33
CA GLY A 192 -6.16 -30.41 29.83
C GLY A 192 -7.66 -30.51 29.61
N ALA A 193 -8.46 -29.85 30.46
CA ALA A 193 -9.91 -29.72 30.33
C ALA A 193 -10.43 -28.53 31.15
N GLY A 194 -11.75 -28.45 31.34
CA GLY A 194 -12.39 -27.46 32.21
C GLY A 194 -12.64 -26.11 31.55
N ARG A 195 -13.13 -25.16 32.34
CA ARG A 195 -13.50 -23.82 31.88
C ARG A 195 -12.57 -22.77 32.51
N ILE A 196 -12.08 -21.85 31.70
CA ILE A 196 -11.38 -20.64 32.14
C ILE A 196 -12.19 -19.43 31.70
N THR A 197 -12.54 -18.55 32.66
CA THR A 197 -13.10 -17.22 32.36
C THR A 197 -12.16 -16.17 32.93
N SER A 198 -11.66 -15.27 32.08
CA SER A 198 -10.62 -14.32 32.47
C SER A 198 -10.92 -12.89 32.05
N THR A 199 -10.88 -11.99 33.03
CA THR A 199 -10.74 -10.53 32.86
C THR A 199 -9.34 -10.05 33.26
N GLY A 200 -8.56 -10.90 33.94
CA GLY A 200 -7.21 -10.63 34.41
C GLY A 200 -6.11 -11.02 33.41
N THR A 201 -4.87 -11.09 33.87
CA THR A 201 -3.69 -11.40 33.03
C THR A 201 -3.00 -12.68 33.48
N MET A 202 -2.65 -13.53 32.52
CA MET A 202 -1.84 -14.72 32.70
C MET A 202 -0.44 -14.51 32.08
N ASN A 203 0.63 -14.75 32.83
CA ASN A 203 2.02 -14.48 32.45
C ASN A 203 2.92 -15.69 32.73
N PHE A 204 3.30 -16.43 31.69
CA PHE A 204 4.10 -17.64 31.79
C PHE A 204 5.44 -17.48 31.08
N SER A 205 6.55 -17.66 31.80
CA SER A 205 7.89 -17.60 31.19
C SER A 205 8.17 -18.80 30.27
N GLY A 206 7.54 -19.94 30.56
CA GLY A 206 7.57 -21.16 29.75
C GLY A 206 6.34 -21.28 28.86
N THR A 207 5.55 -22.33 29.06
CA THR A 207 4.50 -22.74 28.12
C THR A 207 3.09 -22.53 28.67
N TYR A 208 2.20 -21.98 27.86
CA TYR A 208 0.75 -22.17 28.01
C TYR A 208 0.27 -23.18 26.96
N ALA A 209 -0.22 -24.34 27.40
CA ALA A 209 -0.73 -25.39 26.54
C ALA A 209 -2.26 -25.52 26.67
N ALA A 210 -3.00 -25.05 25.66
CA ALA A 210 -4.43 -25.25 25.54
C ALA A 210 -4.70 -26.63 24.92
N ASN A 211 -4.70 -27.68 25.74
CA ASN A 211 -4.88 -29.07 25.33
C ASN A 211 -6.35 -29.51 25.27
N GLY A 212 -7.23 -28.86 26.01
CA GLY A 212 -8.65 -29.15 26.09
C GLY A 212 -9.41 -28.07 26.86
N GLY A 213 -10.73 -28.22 26.95
CA GLY A 213 -11.58 -27.28 27.68
C GLY A 213 -11.93 -26.01 26.89
N SER A 214 -12.45 -25.01 27.59
CA SER A 214 -12.82 -23.71 27.02
C SER A 214 -12.10 -22.56 27.72
N PHE A 215 -11.72 -21.57 26.93
CA PHE A 215 -11.17 -20.30 27.41
C PHE A 215 -12.08 -19.17 26.95
N THR A 216 -12.41 -18.23 27.84
CA THR A 216 -13.15 -17.02 27.49
C THR A 216 -12.52 -15.82 28.17
N GLY A 217 -11.97 -14.92 27.36
CA GLY A 217 -11.40 -13.64 27.74
C GLY A 217 -12.32 -12.50 27.32
N VAL A 218 -12.65 -11.60 28.24
CA VAL A 218 -13.64 -10.52 27.99
C VAL A 218 -13.05 -9.10 28.01
N SER A 219 -11.72 -8.95 28.08
CA SER A 219 -11.07 -7.62 28.04
C SER A 219 -10.69 -7.22 26.60
N SER A 220 -10.76 -5.93 26.30
CA SER A 220 -10.75 -5.39 24.92
C SER A 220 -9.40 -4.95 24.36
N SER A 221 -8.22 -5.24 24.94
CA SER A 221 -6.99 -4.67 24.31
C SER A 221 -5.59 -5.28 24.53
N VAL A 222 -5.28 -6.10 25.55
CA VAL A 222 -3.89 -6.61 25.71
C VAL A 222 -3.86 -8.05 26.24
N GLY A 223 -2.93 -8.85 25.71
CA GLY A 223 -2.62 -10.25 26.00
C GLY A 223 -3.09 -10.77 27.36
N ILE A 224 -4.24 -11.44 27.34
CA ILE A 224 -4.78 -12.16 28.50
C ILE A 224 -3.85 -13.33 28.80
N VAL A 225 -3.24 -13.94 27.78
CA VAL A 225 -2.20 -14.95 27.94
C VAL A 225 -0.90 -14.49 27.29
N ASN A 226 0.10 -14.19 28.13
CA ASN A 226 1.48 -13.96 27.72
C ASN A 226 2.28 -15.22 28.03
N ALA A 227 2.92 -15.82 27.02
CA ALA A 227 3.65 -17.07 27.19
C ALA A 227 4.96 -17.07 26.38
N GLY A 228 6.02 -17.68 26.94
CA GLY A 228 7.21 -18.02 26.16
C GLY A 228 6.86 -18.89 24.96
N THR A 229 6.05 -19.93 25.17
CA THR A 229 5.41 -20.74 24.12
C THR A 229 3.90 -20.85 24.36
N PHE A 230 3.09 -20.61 23.33
CA PHE A 230 1.65 -20.88 23.37
C PHE A 230 1.33 -22.02 22.41
N ILE A 231 0.62 -23.05 22.90
CA ILE A 231 0.20 -24.21 22.11
C ILE A 231 -1.32 -24.24 22.05
N ASN A 232 -1.89 -24.20 20.85
CA ASN A 232 -3.31 -24.40 20.60
C ASN A 232 -3.57 -25.83 20.09
N ASN A 233 -4.22 -26.67 20.91
CA ASN A 233 -4.80 -27.96 20.52
C ASN A 233 -6.34 -27.98 20.62
N VAL A 234 -6.98 -26.93 21.16
CA VAL A 234 -8.44 -26.85 21.39
C VAL A 234 -9.23 -26.45 20.15
N GLY A 235 -8.54 -26.04 19.08
CA GLY A 235 -9.16 -25.43 17.90
C GLY A 235 -9.49 -23.96 18.17
N THR A 236 -10.54 -23.68 18.94
CA THR A 236 -11.02 -22.32 19.20
C THR A 236 -10.49 -21.76 20.53
N PHE A 237 -9.80 -20.62 20.47
CA PHE A 237 -9.33 -19.86 21.62
C PHE A 237 -9.94 -18.45 21.65
N VAL A 238 -10.72 -18.15 22.70
CA VAL A 238 -11.44 -16.87 22.84
C VAL A 238 -10.67 -15.95 23.79
N GLY A 239 -9.52 -15.44 23.35
CA GLY A 239 -8.71 -14.53 24.16
C GLY A 239 -7.50 -13.99 23.41
N HIS A 240 -6.90 -12.93 23.93
CA HIS A 240 -5.68 -12.36 23.37
C HIS A 240 -4.46 -13.22 23.73
N VAL A 241 -3.65 -13.54 22.72
CA VAL A 241 -2.43 -14.35 22.84
C VAL A 241 -1.22 -13.50 22.51
N ASN A 242 -0.23 -13.49 23.41
CA ASN A 242 1.05 -12.86 23.20
C ASN A 242 2.18 -13.87 23.43
N ALA A 243 2.63 -14.50 22.35
CA ALA A 243 3.55 -15.62 22.41
C ALA A 243 4.98 -15.24 21.97
N GLY A 244 5.98 -15.75 22.69
CA GLY A 244 7.34 -15.85 22.16
C GLY A 244 7.40 -16.84 20.99
N ARG A 245 6.72 -17.98 21.14
CA ARG A 245 6.52 -18.99 20.11
C ARG A 245 5.07 -19.45 20.06
N LEU A 246 4.43 -19.32 18.89
CA LEU A 246 3.10 -19.86 18.64
C LEU A 246 3.19 -21.25 17.99
N ILE A 247 2.44 -22.20 18.53
CA ILE A 247 2.23 -23.53 17.93
C ILE A 247 0.72 -23.74 17.79
N VAL A 248 0.27 -24.05 16.58
CA VAL A 248 -1.13 -24.39 16.29
C VAL A 248 -1.13 -25.80 15.72
N ASN A 249 -1.72 -26.74 16.44
CA ASN A 249 -1.81 -28.13 16.01
C ASN A 249 -3.19 -28.38 15.40
N GLY A 250 -3.22 -28.76 14.11
CA GLY A 250 -4.47 -28.86 13.36
C GLY A 250 -5.07 -27.48 13.07
N ASN A 251 -6.38 -27.39 12.85
CA ASN A 251 -7.02 -26.11 12.58
C ASN A 251 -7.13 -25.25 13.85
N GLY A 252 -7.04 -23.93 13.69
CA GLY A 252 -7.13 -22.97 14.79
C GLY A 252 -8.11 -21.83 14.50
N THR A 253 -8.78 -21.35 15.53
CA THR A 253 -9.60 -20.14 15.49
C THR A 253 -9.23 -19.27 16.68
N PHE A 254 -8.80 -18.03 16.42
CA PHE A 254 -8.47 -17.05 17.44
C PHE A 254 -9.46 -15.89 17.37
N LEU A 255 -10.21 -15.67 18.45
CA LEU A 255 -11.21 -14.58 18.53
C LEU A 255 -10.64 -13.29 19.16
N GLY A 256 -9.39 -13.31 19.62
CA GLY A 256 -8.66 -12.15 20.10
C GLY A 256 -7.32 -11.98 19.40
N ASN A 257 -6.68 -10.83 19.57
CA ASN A 257 -5.39 -10.51 18.96
C ASN A 257 -4.34 -11.60 19.25
N VAL A 258 -3.55 -11.93 18.23
CA VAL A 258 -2.47 -12.91 18.30
C VAL A 258 -1.16 -12.24 17.95
N THR A 259 -0.16 -12.35 18.83
CA THR A 259 1.22 -11.96 18.53
C THR A 259 2.12 -13.19 18.58
N ASN A 260 2.88 -13.42 17.51
CA ASN A 260 3.89 -14.49 17.41
C ASN A 260 5.28 -13.88 17.13
N ARG A 261 6.31 -14.38 17.84
CA ARG A 261 7.71 -13.94 17.68
C ARG A 261 8.65 -15.01 17.11
N SER A 262 8.10 -16.11 16.62
CA SER A 262 8.85 -17.26 16.14
C SER A 262 8.41 -17.69 14.74
N SER A 263 9.17 -18.57 14.11
CA SER A 263 8.76 -19.19 12.85
C SER A 263 7.54 -20.09 13.03
N LEU A 264 6.63 -20.07 12.04
CA LEU A 264 5.40 -20.85 12.03
C LEU A 264 5.22 -21.48 10.64
N ASN A 265 4.91 -22.78 10.58
CA ASN A 265 4.59 -23.46 9.34
C ASN A 265 3.10 -23.80 9.28
N ILE A 266 2.44 -23.37 8.20
CA ILE A 266 1.00 -23.51 7.98
C ILE A 266 0.81 -24.31 6.67
N PRO A 267 0.75 -25.64 6.72
CA PRO A 267 0.62 -26.49 5.54
C PRO A 267 -0.74 -26.32 4.86
N ALA A 268 -0.86 -26.82 3.63
CA ALA A 268 -2.09 -26.70 2.82
C ALA A 268 -3.36 -27.26 3.48
N SER A 269 -3.21 -28.23 4.38
CA SER A 269 -4.33 -28.84 5.12
C SER A 269 -4.78 -28.04 6.35
N GLN A 270 -4.09 -26.93 6.69
CA GLN A 270 -4.33 -26.18 7.91
C GLN A 270 -5.06 -24.86 7.64
N THR A 271 -6.06 -24.59 8.47
CA THR A 271 -6.83 -23.36 8.49
C THR A 271 -6.64 -22.66 9.83
N ILE A 272 -6.25 -21.37 9.79
CA ILE A 272 -6.17 -20.50 10.96
C ILE A 272 -7.09 -19.30 10.75
N PHE A 273 -8.20 -19.25 11.47
CA PHE A 273 -9.07 -18.07 11.53
C PHE A 273 -8.55 -17.08 12.58
N THR A 274 -8.60 -15.80 12.23
CA THR A 274 -8.25 -14.69 13.13
C THR A 274 -9.32 -13.62 12.99
N ASP A 275 -10.21 -13.54 13.98
CA ASP A 275 -11.30 -12.54 13.99
C ASP A 275 -10.79 -11.17 14.49
N ALA A 276 -9.59 -11.14 15.08
CA ALA A 276 -8.87 -9.94 15.50
C ALA A 276 -7.40 -10.02 15.05
N ASP A 277 -6.63 -8.95 15.29
CA ASP A 277 -5.34 -8.73 14.63
C ASP A 277 -4.33 -9.85 14.85
N TYR A 278 -3.70 -10.30 13.75
CA TYR A 278 -2.55 -11.19 13.80
C TYR A 278 -1.27 -10.41 13.54
N THR A 279 -0.33 -10.44 14.49
CA THR A 279 0.93 -9.71 14.42
C THR A 279 2.11 -10.69 14.45
N GLN A 280 2.87 -10.72 13.36
CA GLN A 280 4.14 -11.43 13.27
C GLN A 280 5.31 -10.47 13.52
N ILE A 281 6.16 -10.80 14.50
CA ILE A 281 7.36 -10.02 14.83
C ILE A 281 8.58 -10.92 14.73
N GLY A 282 9.45 -10.70 13.74
CA GLY A 282 10.58 -11.61 13.48
C GLY A 282 10.13 -13.00 13.02
N GLY A 283 11.09 -13.92 12.87
CA GLY A 283 10.84 -15.30 12.41
C GLY A 283 10.34 -15.40 10.96
N THR A 284 10.10 -16.63 10.51
CA THR A 284 9.57 -16.93 9.17
C THR A 284 8.25 -17.68 9.25
N VAL A 285 7.20 -17.14 8.61
CA VAL A 285 5.93 -17.86 8.40
C VAL A 285 5.94 -18.50 7.03
N THR A 286 5.86 -19.82 6.95
CA THR A 286 5.66 -20.56 5.69
C THR A 286 4.20 -20.95 5.57
N HIS A 287 3.54 -20.52 4.50
CA HIS A 287 2.08 -20.57 4.37
C HIS A 287 1.66 -21.22 3.04
N SER A 288 0.87 -22.28 3.14
CA SER A 288 0.21 -22.94 1.99
C SER A 288 -1.27 -23.23 2.23
N GLY A 289 -1.76 -23.08 3.47
CA GLY A 289 -3.15 -23.31 3.87
C GLY A 289 -4.02 -22.06 3.83
N PHE A 290 -4.76 -21.80 4.90
CA PHE A 290 -5.59 -20.61 5.01
C PHE A 290 -5.25 -19.84 6.28
N VAL A 291 -5.13 -18.51 6.17
CA VAL A 291 -4.99 -17.60 7.30
C VAL A 291 -5.90 -16.38 7.14
N GLY A 292 -6.68 -16.11 8.18
CA GLY A 292 -7.40 -14.86 8.37
C GLY A 292 -8.85 -14.85 7.91
N GLY A 293 -9.54 -13.74 8.14
CA GLY A 293 -10.99 -13.63 7.98
C GLY A 293 -11.78 -14.36 9.07
N GLN A 294 -13.09 -14.21 8.99
CA GLN A 294 -14.03 -14.66 10.03
C GLN A 294 -14.21 -16.18 10.02
N ALA A 295 -14.27 -16.77 11.22
CA ALA A 295 -14.65 -18.18 11.37
C ALA A 295 -16.09 -18.46 10.86
N PRO A 296 -16.37 -19.65 10.31
CA PRO A 296 -17.71 -20.05 9.89
C PRO A 296 -18.72 -19.92 11.05
N GLY A 297 -19.78 -19.12 10.87
CA GLY A 297 -20.78 -18.81 11.91
C GLY A 297 -20.50 -17.55 12.74
N GLY A 298 -19.60 -16.67 12.28
CA GLY A 298 -19.02 -15.54 13.01
C GLY A 298 -19.97 -14.65 13.81
N LEU A 299 -19.53 -14.31 15.03
CA LEU A 299 -20.16 -13.39 16.00
C LEU A 299 -19.60 -11.94 15.89
N SER A 300 -18.68 -11.67 14.95
CA SER A 300 -18.07 -10.35 14.77
C SER A 300 -18.15 -9.88 13.31
N SER A 301 -18.27 -8.57 13.10
CA SER A 301 -18.39 -7.94 11.78
C SER A 301 -17.07 -7.37 11.23
N SER A 302 -15.94 -7.57 11.94
CA SER A 302 -14.67 -6.92 11.61
C SER A 302 -13.66 -7.91 11.03
N PHE A 303 -13.13 -7.64 9.84
CA PHE A 303 -11.98 -8.40 9.35
C PHE A 303 -10.72 -7.99 10.14
N ALA A 304 -9.91 -8.97 10.55
CA ALA A 304 -8.65 -8.73 11.25
C ALA A 304 -7.58 -8.13 10.36
N ALA A 305 -6.70 -7.29 10.92
CA ALA A 305 -5.46 -6.89 10.25
C ALA A 305 -4.39 -7.97 10.38
N VAL A 306 -3.53 -8.09 9.37
CA VAL A 306 -2.30 -8.90 9.41
C VAL A 306 -1.12 -7.94 9.41
N ASN A 307 -0.37 -7.93 10.51
CA ASN A 307 0.74 -7.02 10.74
C ASN A 307 2.07 -7.80 10.73
N MET A 308 3.08 -7.27 10.03
CA MET A 308 4.42 -7.86 9.97
C MET A 308 5.47 -6.81 10.34
N GLY A 309 6.41 -7.16 11.22
CA GLY A 309 7.50 -6.26 11.64
C GLY A 309 8.65 -7.01 12.30
N GLY A 310 9.65 -6.28 12.80
CA GLY A 310 10.73 -6.86 13.62
C GLY A 310 11.60 -7.88 12.91
N GLY A 311 11.78 -7.75 11.59
CA GLY A 311 12.50 -8.71 10.74
C GLY A 311 11.65 -9.90 10.27
N ALA A 312 10.32 -9.85 10.42
CA ALA A 312 9.44 -10.92 9.99
C ALA A 312 9.51 -11.17 8.47
N THR A 313 9.56 -12.45 8.10
CA THR A 313 9.40 -12.90 6.70
C THR A 313 8.18 -13.78 6.59
N TRP A 314 7.30 -13.52 5.64
CA TRP A 314 6.14 -14.35 5.36
C TRP A 314 6.21 -14.87 3.93
N ILE A 315 6.25 -16.18 3.77
CA ILE A 315 6.39 -16.87 2.48
C ILE A 315 5.10 -17.65 2.21
N GLN A 316 4.31 -17.18 1.26
CA GLN A 316 3.09 -17.83 0.81
C GLN A 316 3.29 -18.48 -0.57
N THR A 317 3.22 -19.80 -0.63
CA THR A 317 3.41 -20.59 -1.86
C THR A 317 2.10 -21.10 -2.46
N ALA A 318 1.05 -21.16 -1.65
CA ALA A 318 -0.30 -21.59 -2.04
C ALA A 318 -1.32 -21.01 -1.05
N GLY A 319 -2.58 -21.42 -1.17
CA GLY A 319 -3.58 -21.11 -0.15
C GLY A 319 -4.03 -19.64 -0.14
N ARG A 320 -4.74 -19.22 0.91
CA ARG A 320 -5.35 -17.89 0.99
C ARG A 320 -4.99 -17.17 2.27
N LEU A 321 -4.46 -15.95 2.14
CA LEU A 321 -4.27 -14.99 3.22
C LEU A 321 -5.30 -13.87 3.06
N GLN A 322 -6.04 -13.51 4.10
CA GLN A 322 -7.05 -12.45 3.99
C GLN A 322 -7.27 -11.66 5.27
N GLY A 323 -7.77 -10.43 5.16
CA GLY A 323 -8.05 -9.56 6.30
C GLY A 323 -8.60 -8.19 5.91
N SER A 324 -8.80 -7.30 6.88
CA SER A 324 -9.16 -5.90 6.62
C SER A 324 -7.97 -5.15 6.04
N SER A 325 -6.77 -5.43 6.54
CA SER A 325 -5.55 -4.85 6.03
C SER A 325 -4.36 -5.80 6.15
N LEU A 326 -3.37 -5.59 5.28
CA LEU A 326 -2.04 -6.15 5.39
C LEU A 326 -1.05 -5.01 5.60
N LEU A 327 -0.31 -5.01 6.71
CA LEU A 327 0.74 -4.05 6.99
C LEU A 327 2.11 -4.75 6.99
N VAL A 328 2.92 -4.47 5.97
CA VAL A 328 4.30 -4.96 5.87
C VAL A 328 5.24 -3.83 6.25
N GLY A 329 5.92 -3.98 7.38
CA GLY A 329 6.71 -2.90 7.99
C GLY A 329 5.87 -2.08 8.98
N SER A 330 5.25 -2.78 9.93
CA SER A 330 4.34 -2.25 10.96
C SER A 330 5.03 -1.58 12.16
N GLY A 331 6.35 -1.31 12.12
CA GLY A 331 7.02 -0.53 13.17
C GLY A 331 7.43 -1.30 14.43
N ASN A 332 7.16 -2.60 14.48
CA ASN A 332 7.51 -3.48 15.60
C ASN A 332 9.02 -3.81 15.66
N ASN A 333 9.87 -2.80 15.83
CA ASN A 333 11.34 -2.89 15.96
C ASN A 333 12.10 -3.38 14.71
N GLY A 334 11.56 -3.21 13.49
CA GLY A 334 12.34 -3.52 12.29
C GLY A 334 11.52 -3.81 11.04
N PRO A 335 12.19 -4.01 9.89
CA PRO A 335 11.56 -4.19 8.59
C PRO A 335 10.76 -5.50 8.49
N ALA A 336 9.97 -5.66 7.44
CA ALA A 336 9.32 -6.95 7.15
C ALA A 336 9.23 -7.23 5.65
N THR A 337 9.12 -8.51 5.31
CA THR A 337 8.96 -8.98 3.94
C THR A 337 7.79 -9.95 3.81
N TYR A 338 6.91 -9.72 2.84
CA TYR A 338 5.88 -10.67 2.41
C TYR A 338 6.20 -11.15 0.99
N SER A 339 6.28 -12.46 0.79
CA SER A 339 6.56 -13.07 -0.51
C SER A 339 5.39 -13.97 -0.90
N LEU A 340 4.81 -13.72 -2.08
CA LEU A 340 3.75 -14.51 -2.68
C LEU A 340 4.25 -15.18 -3.97
N GLY A 341 4.02 -16.48 -4.09
CA GLY A 341 4.32 -17.26 -5.29
C GLY A 341 3.30 -18.37 -5.52
N GLY A 342 3.55 -19.19 -6.55
CA GLY A 342 2.71 -20.34 -6.88
C GLY A 342 1.25 -19.95 -7.16
N SER A 343 0.32 -20.69 -6.54
CA SER A 343 -1.13 -20.47 -6.66
C SER A 343 -1.73 -19.70 -5.47
N GLY A 344 -0.89 -19.04 -4.67
CA GLY A 344 -1.35 -18.31 -3.49
C GLY A 344 -2.29 -17.15 -3.83
N SER A 345 -3.21 -16.84 -2.91
CA SER A 345 -4.11 -15.71 -3.00
C SER A 345 -4.02 -14.83 -1.75
N ALA A 346 -3.97 -13.52 -1.93
CA ALA A 346 -4.00 -12.51 -0.89
C ALA A 346 -5.21 -11.58 -1.13
N ASN A 347 -6.11 -11.45 -0.16
CA ASN A 347 -7.32 -10.62 -0.31
C ASN A 347 -7.50 -9.72 0.92
N PHE A 348 -7.35 -8.41 0.71
CA PHE A 348 -7.39 -7.44 1.80
C PHE A 348 -8.30 -6.24 1.50
N GLY A 349 -8.85 -5.63 2.54
CA GLY A 349 -9.44 -4.30 2.41
C GLY A 349 -8.40 -3.28 1.95
N GLY A 350 -7.18 -3.30 2.49
CA GLY A 350 -6.07 -2.47 2.01
C GLY A 350 -4.70 -3.03 2.34
N ILE A 351 -3.67 -2.61 1.60
CA ILE A 351 -2.30 -3.06 1.80
C ILE A 351 -1.41 -1.84 2.02
N GLY A 352 -0.73 -1.79 3.15
CA GLY A 352 0.29 -0.78 3.46
C GLY A 352 1.67 -1.41 3.53
N VAL A 353 2.62 -0.83 2.80
CA VAL A 353 4.01 -1.31 2.75
C VAL A 353 4.94 -0.16 3.11
N GLY A 354 5.82 -0.35 4.09
CA GLY A 354 6.72 0.72 4.54
C GLY A 354 6.02 1.78 5.39
N ALA A 355 5.00 1.39 6.16
CA ALA A 355 4.16 2.33 6.90
C ALA A 355 4.88 2.95 8.10
N LEU A 356 5.57 2.12 8.91
CA LEU A 356 6.27 2.53 10.14
C LEU A 356 7.74 2.06 10.19
N SER A 357 8.09 1.07 9.38
CA SER A 357 9.43 0.54 9.15
C SER A 357 9.51 0.07 7.70
N ASP A 358 10.72 -0.08 7.13
CA ASP A 358 10.86 -0.56 5.75
C ASP A 358 10.06 -1.86 5.51
N GLY A 359 9.36 -1.92 4.38
CA GLY A 359 8.50 -3.03 4.01
C GLY A 359 8.73 -3.47 2.57
N SER A 360 8.65 -4.77 2.32
CA SER A 360 8.80 -5.33 0.98
C SER A 360 7.74 -6.38 0.68
N ILE A 361 7.10 -6.27 -0.48
CA ILE A 361 6.27 -7.32 -1.07
C ILE A 361 6.94 -7.86 -2.33
N ASN A 362 7.12 -9.17 -2.41
CA ASN A 362 7.63 -9.88 -3.58
C ASN A 362 6.55 -10.80 -4.15
N GLN A 363 5.94 -10.44 -5.27
CA GLN A 363 4.97 -11.26 -5.99
C GLN A 363 5.62 -11.91 -7.22
N SER A 364 5.70 -13.23 -7.22
CA SER A 364 6.24 -14.06 -8.32
C SER A 364 5.16 -14.93 -8.99
N GLY A 365 3.97 -14.97 -8.43
CA GLY A 365 2.82 -15.75 -8.91
C GLY A 365 1.55 -15.37 -8.15
N GLY A 366 0.50 -16.18 -8.29
CA GLY A 366 -0.73 -16.00 -7.52
C GLY A 366 -1.52 -14.73 -7.82
N LEU A 367 -2.44 -14.40 -6.91
CA LEU A 367 -3.35 -13.26 -7.01
C LEU A 367 -3.30 -12.40 -5.74
N VAL A 368 -3.01 -11.11 -5.90
CA VAL A 368 -3.18 -10.10 -4.84
C VAL A 368 -4.36 -9.21 -5.18
N GLN A 369 -5.32 -9.11 -4.27
CA GLN A 369 -6.50 -8.25 -4.39
C GLN A 369 -6.60 -7.31 -3.18
N ALA A 370 -6.77 -6.02 -3.45
CA ALA A 370 -7.11 -5.07 -2.39
C ALA A 370 -7.92 -3.87 -2.89
N SER A 371 -8.61 -3.15 -2.00
CA SER A 371 -9.24 -1.88 -2.42
C SER A 371 -8.20 -0.78 -2.64
N ALA A 372 -7.09 -0.80 -1.92
CA ALA A 372 -5.97 0.12 -2.11
C ALA A 372 -4.63 -0.52 -1.71
N LEU A 373 -3.56 -0.09 -2.39
CA LEU A 373 -2.17 -0.41 -2.10
C LEU A 373 -1.38 0.89 -1.91
N THR A 374 -0.75 1.05 -0.76
CA THR A 374 0.08 2.21 -0.43
C THR A 374 1.52 1.80 -0.19
N LEU A 375 2.45 2.44 -0.89
CA LEU A 375 3.88 2.20 -0.78
C LEU A 375 4.59 3.43 -0.19
N GLY A 376 5.26 3.23 0.94
CA GLY A 376 6.00 4.27 1.65
C GLY A 376 5.09 5.22 2.43
N GLY A 377 4.66 4.84 3.64
CA GLY A 377 3.80 5.66 4.50
C GLY A 377 2.32 5.25 4.51
N PHE A 378 1.48 6.14 5.08
CA PHE A 378 0.05 5.91 5.29
C PHE A 378 -0.79 6.77 4.34
N ALA A 379 -1.66 6.14 3.54
CA ALA A 379 -2.72 6.84 2.80
C ALA A 379 -4.08 6.31 3.26
N GLY A 380 -4.57 6.79 4.41
CA GLY A 380 -5.95 6.52 4.85
C GLY A 380 -6.31 5.05 5.14
N LEU A 381 -5.34 4.13 5.25
CA LEU A 381 -5.57 2.68 5.37
C LEU A 381 -5.85 2.18 6.80
N VAL A 382 -5.71 3.02 7.83
CA VAL A 382 -5.94 2.62 9.24
C VAL A 382 -6.94 3.57 9.90
N ARG A 383 -8.09 3.02 10.32
CA ARG A 383 -9.09 3.74 11.11
C ARG A 383 -8.61 3.77 12.58
N GLY A 384 -8.17 4.94 13.07
CA GLY A 384 -7.99 5.18 14.51
C GLY A 384 -6.58 5.12 15.10
N ALA A 385 -5.51 5.00 14.31
CA ALA A 385 -4.15 5.18 14.80
C ALA A 385 -3.65 6.60 14.47
N PRO A 386 -3.19 7.42 15.45
CA PRO A 386 -2.56 8.69 15.14
C PRO A 386 -1.33 8.43 14.25
N VAL A 387 -1.23 9.15 13.13
CA VAL A 387 -0.07 9.12 12.22
C VAL A 387 1.13 9.66 12.98
N GLN A 388 1.90 8.80 13.63
CA GLN A 388 3.15 9.17 14.30
C GLN A 388 4.32 8.60 13.52
N GLY A 389 4.84 9.38 12.57
CA GLY A 389 6.08 9.10 11.87
C GLY A 389 6.08 9.47 10.39
N GLN A 390 7.25 9.82 9.87
CA GLN A 390 7.52 9.86 8.43
C GLN A 390 7.34 8.46 7.85
N GLY A 391 6.66 8.35 6.70
CA GLY A 391 6.55 7.09 5.98
C GLY A 391 7.94 6.53 5.67
N GLN A 392 8.13 5.22 5.84
CA GLN A 392 9.41 4.57 5.59
C GLN A 392 9.49 4.12 4.12
N ARG A 393 10.42 3.21 3.78
CA ARG A 393 10.54 2.73 2.40
C ARG A 393 9.58 1.57 2.16
N GLY A 394 8.69 1.72 1.20
CA GLY A 394 7.78 0.67 0.75
C GLY A 394 8.16 0.15 -0.64
N TYR A 395 8.42 -1.14 -0.74
CA TYR A 395 8.80 -1.81 -1.99
C TYR A 395 7.75 -2.84 -2.40
N TYR A 396 7.34 -2.80 -3.67
CA TYR A 396 6.51 -3.84 -4.27
C TYR A 396 7.16 -4.33 -5.56
N GLN A 397 7.52 -5.60 -5.61
CA GLN A 397 8.10 -6.25 -6.78
C GLN A 397 7.09 -7.24 -7.37
N LEU A 398 6.62 -6.97 -8.59
CA LEU A 398 5.82 -7.89 -9.39
C LEU A 398 6.70 -8.52 -10.48
N SER A 399 6.84 -9.84 -10.46
CA SER A 399 7.58 -10.62 -11.47
C SER A 399 6.72 -11.68 -12.16
N GLY A 400 5.56 -12.00 -11.59
CA GLY A 400 4.56 -12.92 -12.14
C GLY A 400 3.27 -12.88 -11.33
N GLY A 401 2.20 -13.50 -11.85
CA GLY A 401 0.87 -13.45 -11.22
C GLY A 401 0.07 -12.18 -11.55
N THR A 402 -0.98 -11.94 -10.78
CA THR A 402 -1.89 -10.79 -10.95
C THR A 402 -1.96 -9.95 -9.68
N LEU A 403 -1.76 -8.64 -9.81
CA LEU A 403 -2.09 -7.63 -8.81
C LEU A 403 -3.35 -6.88 -9.27
N SER A 404 -4.40 -6.85 -8.46
CA SER A 404 -5.65 -6.15 -8.76
C SER A 404 -6.00 -5.24 -7.59
N VAL A 405 -5.82 -3.93 -7.73
CA VAL A 405 -6.10 -2.96 -6.67
C VAL A 405 -6.95 -1.80 -7.14
N GLY A 406 -7.86 -1.32 -6.29
CA GLY A 406 -8.70 -0.14 -6.60
C GLY A 406 -7.89 1.16 -6.70
N GLY A 407 -6.80 1.27 -5.94
CA GLY A 407 -5.85 2.39 -6.06
C GLY A 407 -4.43 1.97 -5.72
N LEU A 408 -3.45 2.56 -6.41
CA LEU A 408 -2.03 2.48 -6.09
C LEU A 408 -1.54 3.88 -5.71
N THR A 409 -1.13 4.04 -4.46
CA THR A 409 -0.56 5.29 -3.94
C THR A 409 0.91 5.09 -3.62
N LEU A 410 1.79 5.85 -4.27
CA LEU A 410 3.22 5.87 -3.97
C LEU A 410 3.59 7.15 -3.24
N ALA A 411 4.22 6.98 -2.08
CA ALA A 411 4.79 8.05 -1.28
C ALA A 411 3.80 9.21 -0.99
N PRO A 412 2.63 8.93 -0.37
CA PRO A 412 1.54 9.88 -0.16
C PRO A 412 1.94 11.17 0.57
N GLN A 413 2.64 11.06 1.71
CA GLN A 413 3.07 12.20 2.50
C GLN A 413 4.28 11.84 3.37
N ASP A 414 5.31 12.70 3.34
CA ASP A 414 6.52 12.61 4.17
C ASP A 414 7.16 11.22 4.18
N ALA A 415 7.15 10.57 3.02
CA ALA A 415 7.61 9.21 2.84
C ALA A 415 9.03 9.18 2.26
N LEU A 416 9.91 8.35 2.83
CA LEU A 416 11.26 8.18 2.32
C LEU A 416 11.29 7.65 0.89
N LEU A 417 10.46 6.64 0.59
CA LEU A 417 10.35 6.04 -0.74
C LEU A 417 9.09 5.18 -0.86
N GLY A 418 8.34 5.35 -1.95
CA GLY A 418 7.39 4.37 -2.46
C GLY A 418 7.87 3.86 -3.81
N MET A 419 8.17 2.57 -3.92
CA MET A 419 8.72 1.99 -5.15
C MET A 419 7.93 0.77 -5.60
N PHE A 420 7.38 0.86 -6.82
CA PHE A 420 6.76 -0.26 -7.52
C PHE A 420 7.67 -0.72 -8.67
N VAL A 421 7.94 -2.01 -8.75
CA VAL A 421 8.76 -2.60 -9.81
C VAL A 421 8.01 -3.75 -10.46
N GLN A 422 7.94 -3.74 -11.78
CA GLN A 422 7.32 -4.79 -12.57
C GLN A 422 8.28 -5.33 -13.63
N SER A 423 8.58 -6.62 -13.56
CA SER A 423 9.36 -7.36 -14.57
C SER A 423 8.53 -8.41 -15.32
N GLY A 424 7.31 -8.69 -14.86
CA GLY A 424 6.38 -9.64 -15.45
C GLY A 424 4.99 -9.54 -14.82
N GLY A 425 4.10 -10.48 -15.13
CA GLY A 425 2.74 -10.52 -14.57
C GLY A 425 1.81 -9.39 -15.06
N LEU A 426 0.64 -9.30 -14.43
CA LEU A 426 -0.41 -8.33 -14.74
C LEU A 426 -0.70 -7.45 -13.51
N ALA A 427 -0.56 -6.14 -13.65
CA ALA A 427 -1.02 -5.15 -12.67
C ALA A 427 -2.26 -4.44 -13.21
N GLN A 428 -3.37 -4.56 -12.49
CA GLN A 428 -4.64 -3.89 -12.75
C GLN A 428 -4.90 -2.91 -11.61
N ILE A 429 -4.78 -1.63 -11.91
CA ILE A 429 -4.92 -0.55 -10.95
C ILE A 429 -6.18 0.24 -11.32
N GLY A 430 -7.04 0.58 -10.35
CA GLY A 430 -8.13 1.52 -10.59
C GLY A 430 -7.56 2.91 -10.85
N GLN A 431 -6.98 3.54 -9.84
CA GLN A 431 -6.33 4.85 -9.93
C GLN A 431 -4.87 4.81 -9.47
N LEU A 432 -3.97 5.50 -10.18
CA LEU A 432 -2.61 5.76 -9.74
C LEU A 432 -2.48 7.17 -9.14
N GLN A 433 -1.85 7.27 -7.98
CA GLN A 433 -1.42 8.54 -7.38
C GLN A 433 0.03 8.41 -6.90
N SER A 434 0.93 9.24 -7.42
CA SER A 434 2.36 9.23 -7.06
C SER A 434 2.81 10.62 -6.65
N ASN A 435 3.50 10.71 -5.50
CA ASN A 435 4.10 11.95 -4.98
C ASN A 435 3.10 13.10 -4.80
N LEU A 436 2.09 12.90 -3.94
CA LEU A 436 1.11 13.95 -3.65
C LEU A 436 1.68 15.11 -2.80
N ALA A 437 2.83 14.91 -2.13
CA ALA A 437 3.50 15.92 -1.31
C ALA A 437 4.97 16.13 -1.73
N GLY A 438 5.49 17.35 -1.55
CA GLY A 438 6.74 17.83 -2.18
C GLY A 438 8.07 17.24 -1.67
N ALA A 439 8.09 16.46 -0.59
CA ALA A 439 9.31 15.82 -0.05
C ALA A 439 9.39 14.30 -0.30
N SER A 440 8.37 13.71 -0.93
CA SER A 440 8.23 12.27 -1.16
C SER A 440 8.95 11.79 -2.44
N SER A 441 9.43 10.55 -2.44
CA SER A 441 9.99 9.89 -3.64
C SER A 441 9.15 8.69 -4.08
N GLY A 442 8.49 8.82 -5.23
CA GLY A 442 7.59 7.82 -5.80
C GLY A 442 8.14 7.35 -7.13
N ILE A 443 8.47 6.06 -7.24
CA ILE A 443 9.16 5.48 -8.40
C ILE A 443 8.38 4.26 -8.90
N ILE A 444 8.13 4.22 -10.20
CA ILE A 444 7.57 3.07 -10.91
C ILE A 444 8.58 2.62 -11.95
N ASN A 445 9.10 1.39 -11.82
CA ASN A 445 10.03 0.78 -12.78
C ASN A 445 9.38 -0.40 -13.48
N ILE A 446 9.29 -0.37 -14.79
CA ILE A 446 8.62 -1.40 -15.60
C ILE A 446 9.60 -1.90 -16.66
N SER A 447 9.96 -3.18 -16.60
CA SER A 447 10.81 -3.85 -17.58
C SER A 447 10.11 -4.99 -18.32
N GLY A 448 8.89 -5.36 -17.89
CA GLY A 448 8.09 -6.41 -18.52
C GLY A 448 6.67 -6.47 -17.94
N GLY A 449 5.87 -7.41 -18.45
CA GLY A 449 4.47 -7.58 -18.02
C GLY A 449 3.51 -6.52 -18.57
N THR A 450 2.32 -6.45 -17.98
CA THR A 450 1.27 -5.47 -18.33
C THR A 450 0.90 -4.64 -17.10
N PHE A 451 0.96 -3.31 -17.22
CA PHE A 451 0.53 -2.34 -16.22
C PHE A 451 -0.67 -1.56 -16.76
N GLY A 452 -1.87 -1.87 -16.27
CA GLY A 452 -3.12 -1.24 -16.67
C GLY A 452 -3.68 -0.34 -15.57
N VAL A 453 -4.11 0.87 -15.93
CA VAL A 453 -4.76 1.82 -15.03
C VAL A 453 -6.10 2.25 -15.62
N ALA A 454 -7.17 2.15 -14.82
CA ALA A 454 -8.55 2.27 -15.30
C ALA A 454 -9.16 3.67 -15.15
N SER A 455 -8.52 4.58 -14.43
CA SER A 455 -9.07 5.91 -14.13
C SER A 455 -8.02 7.00 -14.19
N ASN A 456 -8.49 8.25 -14.29
CA ASN A 456 -7.68 9.46 -14.17
C ASN A 456 -6.66 9.37 -13.04
N SER A 457 -5.40 9.60 -13.38
CA SER A 457 -4.27 9.34 -12.50
C SER A 457 -3.33 10.54 -12.41
N ILE A 458 -2.58 10.60 -11.31
CA ILE A 458 -1.60 11.66 -11.05
C ILE A 458 -0.23 11.04 -10.86
N ASN A 459 0.74 11.51 -11.64
CA ASN A 459 2.16 11.26 -11.48
C ASN A 459 2.91 12.59 -11.29
N THR A 460 3.38 12.82 -10.06
CA THR A 460 4.39 13.84 -9.72
C THR A 460 5.74 13.17 -9.36
N GLY A 461 5.82 11.85 -9.51
CA GLY A 461 7.03 11.07 -9.30
C GLY A 461 7.74 10.72 -10.60
N THR A 462 8.40 9.56 -10.61
CA THR A 462 9.16 9.06 -11.75
C THR A 462 8.57 7.73 -12.24
N ILE A 463 8.28 7.65 -13.54
CA ILE A 463 7.94 6.41 -14.25
C ILE A 463 9.07 6.10 -15.22
N ILE A 464 9.67 4.91 -15.10
CA ILE A 464 10.69 4.39 -16.01
C ILE A 464 10.18 3.10 -16.60
N GLN A 465 10.07 3.06 -17.93
CA GLN A 465 9.70 1.89 -18.69
C GLN A 465 10.85 1.51 -19.63
N THR A 466 11.27 0.25 -19.58
CA THR A 466 12.31 -0.33 -20.48
C THR A 466 11.76 -1.51 -21.30
N GLY A 467 10.57 -2.00 -20.95
CA GLY A 467 9.87 -3.10 -21.63
C GLY A 467 8.42 -3.22 -21.15
N GLY A 468 7.72 -4.27 -21.60
CA GLY A 468 6.32 -4.49 -21.24
C GLY A 468 5.34 -3.47 -21.82
N THR A 469 4.09 -3.56 -21.37
CA THR A 469 3.00 -2.69 -21.84
C THR A 469 2.43 -1.88 -20.68
N VAL A 470 2.38 -0.57 -20.82
CA VAL A 470 1.72 0.37 -19.93
C VAL A 470 0.52 0.96 -20.63
N ARG A 471 -0.63 0.95 -19.95
CA ARG A 471 -1.89 1.42 -20.51
C ARG A 471 -2.69 2.17 -19.45
N PHE A 472 -2.84 3.47 -19.64
CA PHE A 472 -3.83 4.30 -18.95
C PHE A 472 -5.07 4.38 -19.84
N ILE A 473 -6.23 4.03 -19.30
CA ILE A 473 -7.50 4.15 -20.03
C ILE A 473 -7.87 5.62 -20.23
N ASP A 474 -7.63 6.43 -19.21
CA ASP A 474 -7.92 7.86 -19.21
C ASP A 474 -6.61 8.70 -19.13
N PHE A 475 -6.62 9.78 -18.35
CA PHE A 475 -5.56 10.78 -18.27
C PHE A 475 -4.47 10.44 -17.26
N LEU A 476 -3.24 10.86 -17.57
CA LEU A 476 -2.11 10.89 -16.66
C LEU A 476 -1.57 12.32 -16.52
N ASP A 477 -1.90 12.95 -15.40
CA ASP A 477 -1.56 14.33 -15.08
C ASP A 477 -0.49 14.44 -13.99
N GLY A 478 0.08 15.63 -13.77
CA GLY A 478 1.01 15.91 -12.68
C GLY A 478 2.31 16.54 -13.16
N ALA A 479 3.23 16.76 -12.22
CA ALA A 479 4.52 17.43 -12.48
C ALA A 479 5.69 16.43 -12.50
N GLY A 480 5.44 15.20 -12.94
CA GLY A 480 6.39 14.10 -12.89
C GLY A 480 7.28 13.96 -14.13
N THR A 481 8.08 12.90 -14.10
CA THR A 481 8.92 12.44 -15.23
C THR A 481 8.44 11.09 -15.73
N ILE A 482 8.33 10.95 -17.04
CA ILE A 482 8.13 9.67 -17.73
C ILE A 482 9.32 9.43 -18.65
N SER A 483 9.96 8.28 -18.51
CA SER A 483 10.99 7.78 -19.42
C SER A 483 10.57 6.44 -19.99
N VAL A 484 10.47 6.36 -21.32
CA VAL A 484 10.13 5.12 -22.04
C VAL A 484 11.27 4.78 -22.98
N SER A 485 11.85 3.60 -22.83
CA SER A 485 13.02 3.13 -23.57
C SER A 485 12.92 1.62 -23.81
N GLY A 486 14.00 1.00 -24.31
CA GLY A 486 14.02 -0.40 -24.75
C GLY A 486 12.90 -0.69 -25.73
N SER A 487 12.06 -1.68 -25.43
CA SER A 487 10.89 -2.06 -26.22
C SER A 487 9.56 -1.69 -25.53
N GLY A 488 9.59 -0.68 -24.66
CA GLY A 488 8.41 -0.26 -23.89
C GLY A 488 7.28 0.26 -24.79
N SER A 489 6.06 -0.22 -24.55
CA SER A 489 4.83 0.33 -25.14
C SER A 489 4.06 1.10 -24.07
N PHE A 490 3.81 2.39 -24.28
CA PHE A 490 3.08 3.26 -23.36
C PHE A 490 1.88 3.89 -24.07
N THR A 491 0.69 3.77 -23.51
CA THR A 491 -0.51 4.42 -24.05
C THR A 491 -1.29 5.11 -22.95
N ALA A 492 -1.73 6.33 -23.23
CA ALA A 492 -2.64 7.10 -22.38
C ALA A 492 -3.54 7.95 -23.27
N GLU A 493 -4.74 8.30 -22.78
CA GLU A 493 -5.62 9.21 -23.53
C GLU A 493 -5.06 10.63 -23.54
N ARG A 494 -4.34 11.02 -22.47
CA ARG A 494 -3.69 12.32 -22.35
C ARG A 494 -2.53 12.24 -21.37
N ILE A 495 -1.43 12.92 -21.70
CA ILE A 495 -0.27 13.04 -20.82
C ILE A 495 -0.07 14.52 -20.49
N ARG A 496 -0.07 14.87 -19.19
CA ARG A 496 0.46 16.14 -18.70
C ARG A 496 1.53 15.91 -17.66
N GLN A 497 2.78 16.24 -17.97
CA GLN A 497 3.96 15.93 -17.16
C GLN A 497 5.02 17.02 -17.30
N ASN A 498 6.00 17.08 -16.40
CA ASN A 498 7.14 17.97 -16.64
C ASN A 498 8.01 17.44 -17.77
N THR A 499 8.36 16.15 -17.72
CA THR A 499 9.32 15.57 -18.67
C THR A 499 8.76 14.30 -19.30
N LEU A 500 8.86 14.20 -20.63
CA LEU A 500 8.68 12.98 -21.40
C LEU A 500 9.98 12.68 -22.18
N LEU A 501 10.65 11.58 -21.81
CA LEU A 501 11.84 11.07 -22.47
C LEU A 501 11.49 9.78 -23.20
N ILE A 502 11.78 9.71 -24.49
CA ILE A 502 11.52 8.53 -25.31
C ILE A 502 12.83 8.08 -25.94
N GLY A 503 13.12 6.78 -25.91
CA GLY A 503 14.36 6.26 -26.48
C GLY A 503 14.23 4.84 -26.98
N ALA A 504 15.34 4.33 -27.46
CA ALA A 504 15.46 3.03 -28.09
C ALA A 504 14.37 2.73 -29.14
N ASP A 505 13.64 1.63 -28.97
CA ASP A 505 12.57 1.23 -29.88
C ASP A 505 11.20 1.43 -29.22
N ALA A 506 11.14 2.30 -28.20
CA ALA A 506 9.94 2.56 -27.42
C ALA A 506 8.85 3.24 -28.25
N GLN A 507 7.60 2.91 -27.93
CA GLN A 507 6.42 3.47 -28.55
C GLN A 507 5.54 4.11 -27.49
N VAL A 508 5.30 5.42 -27.61
CA VAL A 508 4.34 6.17 -26.82
C VAL A 508 3.20 6.58 -27.74
N ALA A 509 1.95 6.37 -27.33
CA ALA A 509 0.79 6.77 -28.11
C ALA A 509 -0.22 7.54 -27.26
N ILE A 510 -0.70 8.66 -27.80
CA ILE A 510 -1.88 9.37 -27.30
C ILE A 510 -3.08 8.80 -28.02
N ALA A 511 -3.80 7.89 -27.37
CA ALA A 511 -4.93 7.20 -27.95
C ALA A 511 -6.00 7.00 -26.89
N ASN A 512 -7.26 7.24 -27.25
CA ASN A 512 -8.36 6.74 -26.44
C ASN A 512 -8.40 5.23 -26.64
N VAL A 513 -8.38 4.52 -25.52
CA VAL A 513 -8.33 3.06 -25.53
C VAL A 513 -9.61 2.43 -24.97
N GLY A 514 -10.61 3.24 -24.61
CA GLY A 514 -11.91 2.80 -24.13
C GLY A 514 -12.82 2.27 -25.24
N PHE A 515 -13.81 1.46 -24.88
CA PHE A 515 -14.83 0.92 -25.79
C PHE A 515 -15.91 1.95 -26.18
N SER A 516 -15.66 3.25 -25.96
CA SER A 516 -16.67 4.27 -26.21
C SER A 516 -16.84 4.50 -27.71
N THR A 517 -18.03 4.20 -28.23
CA THR A 517 -18.43 4.43 -29.63
C THR A 517 -18.86 5.88 -29.91
N ILE A 518 -18.69 6.79 -28.94
CA ILE A 518 -18.89 8.23 -29.12
C ILE A 518 -17.57 8.80 -29.65
N ALA A 519 -17.63 9.61 -30.72
CA ALA A 519 -16.47 10.31 -31.27
C ALA A 519 -15.67 10.94 -30.12
N THR A 520 -14.49 10.39 -29.87
CA THR A 520 -13.66 10.77 -28.73
C THR A 520 -13.24 12.22 -28.92
N SER A 521 -13.45 13.05 -27.89
CA SER A 521 -12.92 14.41 -27.89
C SER A 521 -11.41 14.32 -28.05
N LYS A 522 -10.85 14.99 -29.07
CA LYS A 522 -9.41 15.17 -29.20
C LYS A 522 -8.88 15.80 -27.90
N THR A 523 -7.83 15.22 -27.34
CA THR A 523 -7.25 15.70 -26.08
C THR A 523 -5.99 16.52 -26.33
N THR A 524 -5.68 17.43 -25.41
CA THR A 524 -4.44 18.22 -25.45
C THR A 524 -3.49 17.76 -24.34
N SER A 525 -2.44 17.05 -24.76
CA SER A 525 -1.30 16.70 -23.92
C SER A 525 -0.41 17.93 -23.71
N ARG A 526 0.28 18.01 -22.57
CA ARG A 526 1.17 19.13 -22.22
C ARG A 526 2.44 18.61 -21.55
N VAL A 527 3.61 18.96 -22.06
CA VAL A 527 4.87 18.66 -21.37
C VAL A 527 5.73 19.90 -21.27
N LYS A 528 6.56 20.03 -20.24
CA LYS A 528 7.58 21.09 -20.24
C LYS A 528 8.76 20.74 -21.12
N GLN A 529 9.13 19.47 -21.13
CA GLN A 529 10.27 18.95 -21.88
C GLN A 529 9.91 17.65 -22.60
N LEU A 530 10.11 17.63 -23.91
CA LEU A 530 10.06 16.44 -24.76
C LEU A 530 11.45 16.16 -25.33
N ARG A 531 11.98 14.95 -25.14
CA ARG A 531 13.26 14.54 -25.75
C ARG A 531 13.21 13.12 -26.27
N PHE A 532 13.86 12.93 -27.41
CA PHE A 532 14.14 11.62 -27.97
C PHE A 532 15.61 11.24 -27.77
N GLU A 533 15.90 9.97 -27.58
CA GLU A 533 17.26 9.43 -27.70
C GLU A 533 17.75 9.62 -29.13
N GLN A 534 19.02 10.00 -29.24
CA GLN A 534 19.68 10.23 -30.51
C GLN A 534 21.02 9.51 -30.54
N VAL A 535 21.25 8.74 -31.61
CA VAL A 535 22.53 8.10 -31.89
C VAL A 535 23.02 8.63 -33.23
N GLY A 536 24.05 9.49 -33.20
CA GLY A 536 24.46 10.26 -34.38
C GLY A 536 23.35 11.22 -34.83
N ASN A 537 22.89 11.11 -36.07
CA ASN A 537 21.77 11.91 -36.61
C ASN A 537 20.42 11.18 -36.57
N THR A 538 20.38 9.95 -36.06
CA THR A 538 19.18 9.10 -36.07
C THR A 538 18.45 9.23 -34.73
N LEU A 539 17.17 9.59 -34.81
CA LEU A 539 16.26 9.60 -33.68
C LEU A 539 15.76 8.18 -33.37
N ARG A 540 15.51 7.90 -32.09
CA ARG A 540 15.07 6.60 -31.60
C ARG A 540 13.78 6.73 -30.79
N GLY A 541 12.88 5.76 -30.98
CA GLY A 541 11.54 5.73 -30.40
C GLY A 541 10.54 6.65 -31.11
N SER A 542 9.26 6.52 -30.76
CA SER A 542 8.18 7.28 -31.40
C SER A 542 7.13 7.76 -30.40
N LEU A 543 6.64 8.98 -30.59
CA LEU A 543 5.40 9.51 -30.01
C LEU A 543 4.34 9.63 -31.11
N ASP A 544 3.29 8.83 -31.02
CA ASP A 544 2.14 8.90 -31.91
C ASP A 544 1.04 9.78 -31.31
N LEU A 545 0.74 10.91 -31.96
CA LEU A 545 -0.34 11.81 -31.54
C LEU A 545 -1.70 11.41 -32.11
N GLY A 546 -1.76 10.55 -33.13
CA GLY A 546 -3.00 10.31 -33.88
C GLY A 546 -3.61 11.63 -34.35
N GLN A 547 -4.84 11.92 -33.89
CA GLN A 547 -5.54 13.19 -34.15
C GLN A 547 -5.46 14.20 -32.99
N ASN A 548 -4.71 13.87 -31.93
CA ASN A 548 -4.62 14.65 -30.71
C ASN A 548 -3.64 15.82 -30.82
N ARG A 549 -3.58 16.64 -29.76
CA ARG A 549 -2.79 17.85 -29.69
C ARG A 549 -1.71 17.71 -28.64
N LEU A 550 -0.60 18.41 -28.85
CA LEU A 550 0.51 18.48 -27.91
C LEU A 550 0.92 19.93 -27.72
N VAL A 551 1.09 20.33 -26.47
CA VAL A 551 1.74 21.58 -26.08
C VAL A 551 3.05 21.28 -25.40
N ILE A 552 4.11 21.95 -25.84
CA ILE A 552 5.40 21.93 -25.18
C ILE A 552 5.56 23.29 -24.52
N ASP A 553 5.34 23.31 -23.22
CA ASP A 553 5.29 24.48 -22.34
C ASP A 553 6.66 24.73 -21.72
N TYR A 554 7.57 25.25 -22.52
CA TYR A 554 8.97 25.36 -22.15
C TYR A 554 9.20 26.56 -21.24
N ASP A 555 10.14 26.43 -20.28
CA ASP A 555 10.49 27.57 -19.42
C ASP A 555 11.12 28.69 -20.28
N SER A 556 11.03 29.94 -19.81
CA SER A 556 11.54 31.10 -20.55
C SER A 556 13.00 30.92 -21.00
N GLY A 557 13.25 31.06 -22.30
CA GLY A 557 14.55 30.74 -22.89
C GLY A 557 14.49 30.49 -24.39
N ALA A 558 15.48 29.77 -24.91
CA ALA A 558 15.51 29.39 -26.32
C ALA A 558 14.38 28.39 -26.62
N SER A 559 13.57 28.70 -27.62
CA SER A 559 12.53 27.80 -28.09
C SER A 559 13.11 26.45 -28.55
N PRO A 560 12.44 25.32 -28.24
CA PRO A 560 12.80 24.00 -28.75
C PRO A 560 12.34 23.76 -30.20
N ALA A 561 11.79 24.75 -30.91
CA ALA A 561 11.19 24.58 -32.24
C ALA A 561 12.09 23.87 -33.27
N ALA A 562 13.40 24.13 -33.25
CA ALA A 562 14.34 23.46 -34.16
C ALA A 562 14.42 21.94 -33.92
N ASP A 563 14.43 21.51 -32.65
CA ASP A 563 14.40 20.10 -32.29
C ASP A 563 13.04 19.48 -32.60
N ILE A 564 11.95 20.19 -32.33
CA ILE A 564 10.60 19.67 -32.59
C ILE A 564 10.35 19.50 -34.09
N ARG A 565 10.74 20.48 -34.91
CA ARG A 565 10.70 20.34 -36.37
C ARG A 565 11.46 19.10 -36.83
N ARG A 566 12.65 18.85 -36.28
CA ARG A 566 13.44 17.65 -36.58
C ARG A 566 12.72 16.36 -36.15
N TYR A 567 12.05 16.37 -34.99
CA TYR A 567 11.25 15.22 -34.54
C TYR A 567 10.05 14.95 -35.45
N LEU A 568 9.39 16.00 -35.95
CA LEU A 568 8.28 15.93 -36.91
C LEU A 568 8.75 15.44 -38.28
N ALA A 569 9.84 16.00 -38.82
CA ALA A 569 10.44 15.58 -40.08
C ALA A 569 10.82 14.09 -40.07
N SER A 570 11.40 13.63 -38.97
CA SER A 570 11.74 12.21 -38.78
C SER A 570 10.50 11.32 -38.68
N GLY A 571 9.44 11.80 -38.00
CA GLY A 571 8.18 11.05 -37.87
C GLY A 571 7.38 11.00 -39.17
N LEU A 572 7.50 12.03 -40.00
CA LEU A 572 6.87 12.13 -41.32
C LEU A 572 7.31 10.97 -42.24
N ALA A 573 8.59 10.62 -42.24
CA ALA A 573 9.17 9.50 -43.00
C ALA A 573 8.66 9.42 -44.46
N ASN A 574 8.92 10.46 -45.26
CA ASN A 574 8.44 10.59 -46.65
C ASN A 574 6.90 10.55 -46.79
N GLY A 575 6.18 10.97 -45.75
CA GLY A 575 4.72 11.02 -45.72
C GLY A 575 4.05 9.76 -45.18
N ASP A 576 4.79 8.70 -44.87
CA ASP A 576 4.22 7.46 -44.32
C ASP A 576 3.81 7.60 -42.85
N TRP A 577 4.27 8.64 -42.16
CA TRP A 577 3.91 8.95 -40.77
C TRP A 577 4.16 7.80 -39.78
N ASN A 578 5.16 6.98 -40.06
CA ASN A 578 5.52 5.81 -39.27
C ASN A 578 6.95 5.87 -38.70
N GLY A 579 7.70 6.94 -38.97
CA GLY A 579 9.10 7.11 -38.57
C GLY A 579 9.31 7.35 -37.07
N PRO A 580 10.57 7.35 -36.61
CA PRO A 580 10.91 7.73 -35.23
C PRO A 580 10.73 9.24 -35.02
N GLY A 581 10.51 9.68 -33.78
CA GLY A 581 10.16 11.07 -33.45
C GLY A 581 8.66 11.26 -33.21
N ILE A 582 8.10 12.40 -33.63
CA ILE A 582 6.68 12.72 -33.44
C ILE A 582 5.94 12.35 -34.73
N ARG A 583 5.00 11.40 -34.63
CA ARG A 583 4.25 10.86 -35.77
C ARG A 583 2.73 10.90 -35.55
N SER A 584 1.97 10.52 -36.59
CA SER A 584 0.51 10.44 -36.53
C SER A 584 0.00 9.23 -37.30
N ALA A 585 -0.51 8.22 -36.58
CA ALA A 585 -1.20 7.09 -37.21
C ALA A 585 -2.47 7.54 -37.97
N ALA A 586 -3.06 8.68 -37.62
CA ALA A 586 -4.21 9.22 -38.34
C ALA A 586 -3.82 9.77 -39.71
N ALA A 587 -2.69 10.48 -39.80
CA ALA A 587 -2.15 10.96 -41.08
C ALA A 587 -1.63 9.81 -41.94
N ALA A 588 -1.03 8.78 -41.32
CA ALA A 588 -0.61 7.56 -42.03
C ALA A 588 -1.78 6.84 -42.73
N LEU A 589 -3.00 6.94 -42.16
CA LEU A 589 -4.22 6.34 -42.70
C LEU A 589 -4.96 7.25 -43.70
N ASP A 590 -4.52 8.49 -43.91
CA ASP A 590 -5.11 9.39 -44.90
C ASP A 590 -4.67 9.02 -46.31
N SER A 591 -5.54 8.31 -47.04
CA SER A 591 -5.30 7.92 -48.43
C SER A 591 -5.17 9.11 -49.38
N SER A 592 -5.71 10.27 -49.02
CA SER A 592 -5.66 11.49 -49.84
C SER A 592 -4.39 12.31 -49.61
N ARG A 593 -3.59 11.96 -48.59
CA ARG A 593 -2.34 12.63 -48.20
C ARG A 593 -2.53 14.15 -48.05
N MET A 594 -3.62 14.52 -47.41
CA MET A 594 -4.01 15.91 -47.15
C MET A 594 -3.65 16.33 -45.73
N THR A 595 -3.41 15.40 -44.81
CA THR A 595 -3.24 15.71 -43.39
C THR A 595 -1.84 15.41 -42.86
N GLY A 596 -1.45 16.17 -41.85
CA GLY A 596 -0.20 16.07 -41.13
C GLY A 596 -0.28 16.70 -39.75
N LEU A 597 0.88 17.00 -39.15
CA LEU A 597 0.97 17.65 -37.83
C LEU A 597 1.51 19.08 -37.97
N GLY A 598 0.61 20.06 -37.96
CA GLY A 598 1.02 21.46 -37.95
C GLY A 598 1.63 21.85 -36.61
N TYR A 599 2.59 22.79 -36.63
CA TYR A 599 3.19 23.32 -35.40
C TYR A 599 3.36 24.84 -35.44
N ALA A 600 3.28 25.49 -34.28
CA ALA A 600 3.41 26.94 -34.18
C ALA A 600 3.94 27.35 -32.80
N GLU A 601 4.66 28.48 -32.75
CA GLU A 601 4.89 29.17 -31.48
C GLU A 601 3.59 29.84 -31.03
N ALA A 602 3.28 29.74 -29.74
CA ALA A 602 2.15 30.44 -29.15
C ALA A 602 2.30 31.96 -29.27
N LEU A 603 3.53 32.48 -29.20
CA LEU A 603 3.84 33.89 -29.46
C LEU A 603 3.41 34.32 -30.88
N ASP A 604 3.64 33.48 -31.90
CA ASP A 604 3.30 33.80 -33.28
C ASP A 604 1.79 33.74 -33.53
N MET A 605 1.10 32.83 -32.82
CA MET A 605 -0.34 32.63 -32.98
C MET A 605 -1.20 33.63 -32.20
N PHE A 606 -0.78 33.96 -30.97
CA PHE A 606 -1.60 34.70 -30.01
C PHE A 606 -0.94 35.99 -29.50
N GLY A 607 0.33 36.22 -29.81
CA GLY A 607 1.10 37.34 -29.32
C GLY A 607 1.54 37.18 -27.85
N PRO A 608 2.16 38.22 -27.26
CA PRO A 608 2.76 38.17 -25.91
C PRO A 608 1.76 37.92 -24.77
N GLY A 609 0.46 38.08 -25.04
CA GLY A 609 -0.60 37.83 -24.06
C GLY A 609 -0.97 36.35 -23.93
N GLY A 610 -0.44 35.48 -24.79
CA GLY A 610 -0.90 34.11 -24.91
C GLY A 610 -2.34 34.03 -25.43
N GLY A 611 -2.89 32.83 -25.44
CA GLY A 611 -4.22 32.58 -25.98
C GLY A 611 -4.78 31.22 -25.61
N VAL A 612 -6.00 30.95 -26.05
CA VAL A 612 -6.63 29.63 -25.88
C VAL A 612 -6.28 28.78 -27.09
N PHE A 613 -5.42 27.79 -26.87
CA PHE A 613 -5.21 26.70 -27.80
C PHE A 613 -6.22 25.59 -27.50
N GLU A 614 -7.33 25.63 -28.24
CA GLU A 614 -8.40 24.63 -28.19
C GLU A 614 -9.08 24.60 -26.81
N ASP A 615 -8.69 23.68 -25.93
CA ASP A 615 -9.26 23.48 -24.59
C ASP A 615 -8.37 24.00 -23.44
N ILE A 616 -7.20 24.58 -23.75
CA ILE A 616 -6.27 25.09 -22.73
C ILE A 616 -5.73 26.48 -23.05
N PHE A 617 -5.47 27.25 -21.99
CA PHE A 617 -4.70 28.49 -22.10
C PHE A 617 -3.20 28.17 -22.14
N VAL A 618 -2.51 28.86 -23.05
CA VAL A 618 -1.05 28.83 -23.21
C VAL A 618 -0.53 30.26 -23.13
N ASP A 619 0.62 30.45 -22.49
CA ASP A 619 1.35 31.71 -22.53
C ASP A 619 2.15 31.84 -23.84
N ASP A 620 3.04 32.82 -23.94
CA ASP A 620 3.85 33.06 -25.12
C ASP A 620 5.06 32.11 -25.25
N SER A 621 5.35 31.31 -24.22
CA SER A 621 6.47 30.34 -24.17
C SER A 621 6.02 28.89 -24.37
N ALA A 622 5.22 28.66 -25.41
CA ALA A 622 4.71 27.34 -25.72
C ALA A 622 4.79 27.01 -27.22
N LEU A 623 5.15 25.76 -27.53
CA LEU A 623 5.05 25.23 -28.88
C LEU A 623 3.79 24.36 -29.00
N LEU A 624 2.97 24.66 -30.00
CA LEU A 624 1.68 24.04 -30.24
C LEU A 624 1.82 23.05 -31.39
N ILE A 625 1.28 21.83 -31.26
CA ILE A 625 1.27 20.82 -32.31
C ILE A 625 -0.14 20.25 -32.42
N LYS A 626 -0.66 20.16 -33.63
CA LYS A 626 -2.03 19.69 -33.91
C LYS A 626 -2.11 18.94 -35.23
N TYR A 627 -2.93 17.90 -35.25
CA TYR A 627 -3.36 17.25 -36.49
C TYR A 627 -4.21 18.19 -37.34
N THR A 628 -3.72 18.51 -38.54
CA THR A 628 -4.37 19.43 -39.47
C THR A 628 -4.07 19.13 -40.95
N LEU A 629 -4.57 19.95 -41.87
CA LEU A 629 -4.30 19.87 -43.30
C LEU A 629 -2.91 20.41 -43.64
N TYR A 630 -2.20 19.76 -44.57
CA TYR A 630 -1.04 20.37 -45.22
C TYR A 630 -1.47 21.66 -45.91
N GLY A 631 -0.92 22.81 -45.49
CA GLY A 631 -1.39 24.10 -45.97
C GLY A 631 -2.10 24.97 -44.94
N ASP A 632 -2.60 24.40 -43.84
CA ASP A 632 -3.25 25.17 -42.76
C ASP A 632 -2.18 25.84 -41.89
N ALA A 633 -1.59 26.92 -42.39
CA ALA A 633 -0.46 27.62 -41.79
C ALA A 633 -0.84 28.32 -40.49
N ASP A 634 -2.09 28.75 -40.34
CA ASP A 634 -2.59 29.41 -39.13
C ASP A 634 -3.31 28.47 -38.14
N LEU A 635 -3.32 27.15 -38.41
CA LEU A 635 -3.92 26.10 -37.59
C LEU A 635 -5.44 26.26 -37.36
N SER A 636 -6.13 27.03 -38.21
CA SER A 636 -7.57 27.27 -38.18
C SER A 636 -8.38 26.02 -38.53
N GLY A 637 -7.77 25.05 -39.22
CA GLY A 637 -8.39 23.81 -39.67
C GLY A 637 -8.99 23.87 -41.07
N ALA A 638 -8.76 24.95 -41.81
CA ALA A 638 -9.16 25.10 -43.21
C ALA A 638 -8.07 25.82 -43.99
N ILE A 639 -7.93 25.50 -45.27
CA ILE A 639 -6.99 26.22 -46.15
C ILE A 639 -7.74 27.35 -46.85
N ASP A 640 -7.28 28.59 -46.69
CA ASP A 640 -7.84 29.77 -47.34
C ASP A 640 -6.78 30.76 -47.86
N ALA A 641 -7.21 31.97 -48.24
CA ALA A 641 -6.33 32.98 -48.81
C ALA A 641 -5.27 33.51 -47.82
N THR A 642 -5.52 33.38 -46.51
CA THR A 642 -4.61 33.72 -45.42
C THR A 642 -3.40 32.79 -45.47
N ASP A 643 -3.61 31.49 -45.62
CA ASP A 643 -2.53 30.50 -45.72
C ASP A 643 -1.64 30.72 -46.93
N TYR A 644 -2.23 30.95 -48.11
CA TYR A 644 -1.46 31.29 -49.30
C TYR A 644 -0.65 32.58 -49.11
N SER A 645 -1.19 33.56 -48.37
CA SER A 645 -0.44 34.77 -48.05
C SER A 645 0.73 34.51 -47.09
N LEU A 646 0.61 33.53 -46.20
CA LEU A 646 1.68 33.15 -45.25
C LEU A 646 2.81 32.41 -45.97
N ILE A 647 2.51 31.40 -46.80
CA ILE A 647 3.53 30.70 -47.59
C ILE A 647 4.22 31.63 -48.60
N ASP A 648 3.48 32.51 -49.27
CA ASP A 648 4.07 33.49 -50.19
C ASP A 648 5.03 34.45 -49.45
N ASN A 649 4.66 34.88 -48.24
CA ASN A 649 5.53 35.71 -47.41
C ASN A 649 6.77 34.94 -46.96
N GLY A 650 6.59 33.70 -46.51
CA GLY A 650 7.68 32.84 -46.07
C GLY A 650 8.67 32.55 -47.19
N TYR A 651 8.17 32.23 -48.39
CA TYR A 651 9.00 31.99 -49.58
C TYR A 651 9.82 33.24 -49.96
N VAL A 652 9.20 34.42 -50.01
CA VAL A 652 9.90 35.66 -50.38
C VAL A 652 10.95 36.07 -49.34
N ASN A 653 10.65 35.90 -48.05
CA ASN A 653 11.51 36.32 -46.96
C ASN A 653 12.47 35.23 -46.46
N ARG A 654 12.39 34.01 -47.02
CA ARG A 654 13.15 32.83 -46.58
C ARG A 654 12.93 32.53 -45.09
N LEU A 655 11.68 32.62 -44.67
CA LEU A 655 11.27 32.20 -43.33
C LEU A 655 11.27 30.68 -43.25
N VAL A 656 11.11 30.17 -42.04
CA VAL A 656 11.22 28.75 -41.72
C VAL A 656 10.07 28.37 -40.81
N GLY A 657 9.57 27.15 -40.97
CA GLY A 657 8.55 26.57 -40.11
C GLY A 657 7.15 26.63 -40.70
N TRP A 658 6.28 25.83 -40.10
CA TRP A 658 4.95 25.53 -40.61
C TRP A 658 4.07 26.77 -40.80
N THR A 659 4.08 27.70 -39.83
CA THR A 659 3.32 28.97 -39.90
C THR A 659 3.78 29.89 -41.02
N SER A 660 4.95 29.63 -41.59
CA SER A 660 5.50 30.35 -42.74
C SER A 660 5.38 29.55 -44.05
N GLY A 661 4.88 28.31 -44.02
CA GLY A 661 4.65 27.48 -45.21
C GLY A 661 5.66 26.35 -45.46
N ASP A 662 6.50 25.98 -44.50
CA ASP A 662 7.35 24.76 -44.54
C ASP A 662 6.50 23.57 -44.03
N PHE A 663 5.79 22.92 -44.94
CA PHE A 663 4.77 21.90 -44.66
C PHE A 663 5.34 20.47 -44.67
N ASP A 664 6.55 20.27 -45.19
CA ASP A 664 7.28 19.00 -45.15
C ASP A 664 8.39 18.95 -44.06
N TYR A 665 8.55 20.03 -43.30
CA TYR A 665 9.53 20.19 -42.21
C TYR A 665 10.99 20.16 -42.69
N SER A 666 11.25 20.39 -43.97
CA SER A 666 12.57 20.38 -44.58
C SER A 666 13.46 21.54 -44.09
N GLY A 667 12.85 22.61 -43.59
CA GLY A 667 13.50 23.86 -43.22
C GLY A 667 13.68 24.84 -44.38
N PHE A 668 13.08 24.55 -45.53
CA PHE A 668 12.99 25.43 -46.69
C PHE A 668 11.53 25.51 -47.14
N ILE A 669 11.19 26.57 -47.86
CA ILE A 669 9.88 26.69 -48.51
C ILE A 669 10.14 26.60 -50.01
N ASP A 670 9.64 25.55 -50.64
CA ASP A 670 9.88 25.27 -52.06
C ASP A 670 8.65 24.71 -52.81
N ALA A 671 8.87 24.21 -54.03
CA ALA A 671 7.83 23.68 -54.89
C ALA A 671 7.06 22.49 -54.27
N THR A 672 7.66 21.77 -53.33
CA THR A 672 7.08 20.66 -52.58
C THR A 672 6.01 21.17 -51.62
N ASP A 673 6.30 22.25 -50.89
CA ASP A 673 5.33 22.87 -49.98
C ASP A 673 4.12 23.43 -50.73
N TYR A 674 4.35 24.11 -51.86
CA TYR A 674 3.27 24.56 -52.73
C TYR A 674 2.45 23.37 -53.28
N ALA A 675 3.09 22.25 -53.60
CA ALA A 675 2.38 21.06 -54.05
C ALA A 675 1.55 20.41 -52.92
N LEU A 676 2.02 20.47 -51.67
CA LEU A 676 1.31 19.98 -50.49
C LEU A 676 0.03 20.79 -50.21
N ILE A 677 0.13 22.12 -50.12
CA ILE A 677 -1.04 23.01 -49.91
C ILE A 677 -2.02 22.91 -51.07
N ASP A 678 -1.55 22.87 -52.32
CA ASP A 678 -2.41 22.75 -53.49
C ASP A 678 -3.13 21.39 -53.55
N ASN A 679 -2.46 20.31 -53.15
CA ASN A 679 -3.05 18.97 -53.10
C ASN A 679 -4.16 18.90 -52.04
N ALA A 680 -3.95 19.49 -50.87
CA ALA A 680 -5.00 19.57 -49.86
C ALA A 680 -6.12 20.52 -50.30
N TYR A 681 -5.79 21.69 -50.84
CA TYR A 681 -6.76 22.69 -51.25
C TYR A 681 -7.66 22.23 -52.41
N VAL A 682 -7.15 21.50 -53.40
CA VAL A 682 -7.99 20.98 -54.48
C VAL A 682 -9.01 19.95 -54.00
N ASN A 683 -8.72 19.23 -52.92
CA ASN A 683 -9.70 18.34 -52.31
C ASN A 683 -10.72 19.10 -51.45
N GLN A 684 -10.32 20.23 -50.85
CA GLN A 684 -11.24 21.13 -50.15
C GLN A 684 -12.13 21.95 -51.12
N ASN A 685 -11.57 22.42 -52.25
CA ASN A 685 -12.24 23.22 -53.27
C ASN A 685 -11.76 22.82 -54.69
N PRO A 686 -12.42 21.83 -55.34
CA PRO A 686 -11.95 21.28 -56.61
C PRO A 686 -11.85 22.28 -57.76
N ALA A 687 -12.81 23.21 -57.88
CA ALA A 687 -12.84 24.15 -58.99
C ALA A 687 -11.70 25.17 -58.91
N LEU A 688 -11.49 25.77 -57.74
CA LEU A 688 -10.42 26.75 -57.55
C LEU A 688 -9.05 26.08 -57.43
N GLY A 689 -8.95 24.92 -56.80
CA GLY A 689 -7.69 24.21 -56.65
C GLY A 689 -7.07 23.78 -57.99
N GLN A 690 -7.87 23.36 -58.97
CA GLN A 690 -7.35 23.04 -60.31
C GLN A 690 -6.78 24.28 -61.02
N VAL A 691 -7.38 25.46 -60.81
CA VAL A 691 -6.85 26.72 -61.35
C VAL A 691 -5.52 27.07 -60.69
N ILE A 692 -5.43 26.97 -59.36
CA ILE A 692 -4.21 27.25 -58.62
C ILE A 692 -3.08 26.30 -59.04
N ILE A 693 -3.35 25.00 -59.14
CA ILE A 693 -2.37 24.00 -59.61
C ILE A 693 -1.82 24.36 -60.99
N ALA A 694 -2.70 24.81 -61.91
CA ALA A 694 -2.27 25.21 -63.25
C ALA A 694 -1.37 26.46 -63.23
N GLU A 695 -1.60 27.40 -62.32
CA GLU A 695 -0.77 28.59 -62.15
C GLU A 695 0.57 28.26 -61.47
N HIS A 696 0.59 27.48 -60.39
CA HIS A 696 1.83 27.04 -59.75
C HIS A 696 2.68 26.13 -60.66
N THR A 697 2.05 25.32 -61.52
CA THR A 697 2.76 24.59 -62.58
C THR A 697 3.50 25.53 -63.54
N LYS A 698 2.93 26.68 -63.88
CA LYS A 698 3.60 27.68 -64.74
C LYS A 698 4.72 28.41 -64.00
N LEU A 699 4.58 28.60 -62.68
CA LEU A 699 5.53 29.35 -61.86
C LEU A 699 6.76 28.52 -61.50
N PHE A 700 6.57 27.29 -61.03
CA PHE A 700 7.64 26.41 -60.54
C PHE A 700 8.07 25.33 -61.54
N GLY A 701 7.27 25.08 -62.58
CA GLY A 701 7.62 24.17 -63.67
C GLY A 701 7.72 22.70 -63.25
N ALA A 702 8.77 22.02 -63.73
CA ALA A 702 8.92 20.57 -63.60
C ALA A 702 9.08 20.09 -62.15
N GLN A 703 9.70 20.88 -61.26
CA GLN A 703 9.91 20.52 -59.85
C GLN A 703 8.56 20.37 -59.13
N TYR A 704 7.67 21.34 -59.28
CA TYR A 704 6.31 21.29 -58.73
C TYR A 704 5.50 20.11 -59.30
N THR A 705 5.57 19.89 -60.62
CA THR A 705 4.80 18.79 -61.25
C THR A 705 5.31 17.42 -60.78
N ALA A 706 6.61 17.29 -60.53
CA ALA A 706 7.21 16.08 -59.96
C ALA A 706 6.78 15.89 -58.50
N ALA A 707 6.83 16.93 -57.68
CA ALA A 707 6.41 16.89 -56.28
C ALA A 707 4.91 16.53 -56.16
N LEU A 708 4.04 17.21 -56.90
CA LEU A 708 2.61 16.92 -56.91
C LEU A 708 2.30 15.48 -57.35
N ARG A 709 3.04 14.95 -58.33
CA ARG A 709 2.91 13.55 -58.74
C ARG A 709 3.36 12.59 -57.63
N ALA A 710 4.47 12.88 -56.97
CA ALA A 710 5.01 12.05 -55.90
C ALA A 710 4.03 11.99 -54.71
N ILE A 711 3.52 13.14 -54.26
CA ILE A 711 2.55 13.26 -53.16
C ILE A 711 1.32 12.40 -53.46
N ARG A 712 0.77 12.52 -54.67
CA ARG A 712 -0.39 11.72 -55.12
C ARG A 712 -0.08 10.23 -55.30
N SER A 713 1.19 9.85 -55.42
CA SER A 713 1.64 8.46 -55.44
C SER A 713 2.01 7.92 -54.04
N GLY A 714 1.83 8.72 -52.98
CA GLY A 714 2.05 8.30 -51.60
C GLY A 714 3.44 8.59 -51.04
N VAL A 715 4.22 9.46 -51.69
CA VAL A 715 5.55 9.85 -51.23
C VAL A 715 5.64 11.36 -51.16
N ILE A 716 5.98 11.92 -50.01
CA ILE A 716 6.39 13.32 -49.88
C ILE A 716 7.90 13.36 -50.14
N PRO A 717 8.36 13.92 -51.28
CA PRO A 717 9.78 13.95 -51.62
C PRO A 717 10.58 14.76 -50.62
N GLU A 718 11.78 14.32 -50.28
CA GLU A 718 12.75 15.17 -49.60
C GLU A 718 13.13 16.37 -50.49
N PRO A 719 13.48 17.52 -49.90
CA PRO A 719 13.86 18.71 -50.65
C PRO A 719 14.96 18.37 -51.66
N THR A 720 14.72 18.69 -52.94
CA THR A 720 15.74 18.51 -53.99
C THR A 720 16.91 19.45 -53.76
N GLY A 721 17.90 19.03 -52.96
CA GLY A 721 19.13 19.77 -52.65
C GLY A 721 20.11 19.99 -53.80
N ALA A 722 19.69 19.87 -55.06
CA ALA A 722 20.55 20.10 -56.22
C ALA A 722 19.76 20.65 -57.42
N VAL A 723 19.63 21.98 -57.47
CA VAL A 723 19.70 22.89 -58.65
C VAL A 723 19.00 24.20 -58.26
N MET A 724 19.73 25.09 -57.59
CA MET A 724 19.35 26.50 -57.44
C MET A 724 20.05 27.30 -58.54
N LEU A 725 19.40 27.45 -59.69
CA LEU A 725 19.75 28.48 -60.67
C LEU A 725 18.54 28.89 -61.50
N ALA A 726 17.75 29.82 -60.99
CA ALA A 726 16.94 30.71 -61.82
C ALA A 726 16.84 32.09 -61.14
N LEU A 727 17.49 33.06 -61.77
CA LEU A 727 17.61 34.45 -61.38
C LEU A 727 16.25 35.14 -61.20
N GLY A 728 16.21 36.08 -60.25
CA GLY A 728 15.04 36.87 -59.91
C GLY A 728 14.52 37.75 -61.04
N THR A 729 13.22 37.62 -61.32
CA THR A 729 12.36 38.68 -61.88
C THR A 729 10.89 38.35 -61.57
N LEU A 730 10.36 38.66 -60.37
CA LEU A 730 8.93 38.44 -60.10
C LEU A 730 8.24 39.44 -59.16
N SER A 731 8.89 40.55 -58.79
CA SER A 731 8.29 41.64 -57.99
C SER A 731 7.11 42.36 -58.66
N SER A 732 6.70 41.98 -59.88
CA SER A 732 5.68 42.69 -60.67
C SER A 732 4.43 41.89 -61.03
N LYS A 733 4.22 40.66 -60.52
CA LYS A 733 2.99 39.87 -60.80
C LYS A 733 2.06 39.58 -59.62
N CYS A 734 2.39 39.98 -58.38
CA CYS A 734 1.49 39.88 -57.21
C CYS A 734 0.24 40.82 -57.22
N ARG A 735 -0.23 41.28 -58.39
CA ARG A 735 -1.46 42.10 -58.50
C ARG A 735 -2.69 41.36 -59.04
N LEU A 736 -2.58 40.08 -59.39
CA LEU A 736 -3.73 39.37 -59.99
C LEU A 736 -4.71 38.76 -58.97
N SER A 737 -4.27 38.45 -57.75
CA SER A 737 -5.12 37.97 -56.65
C SER A 737 -6.10 39.02 -56.12
N ARG A 738 -5.96 40.30 -56.50
CA ARG A 738 -6.97 41.34 -56.21
C ARG A 738 -8.17 41.38 -57.17
N ARG A 739 -8.12 40.69 -58.33
CA ARG A 739 -9.23 40.73 -59.31
C ARG A 739 -10.35 39.71 -59.08
N ILE A 740 -10.19 38.79 -58.13
CA ILE A 740 -11.25 37.82 -57.78
C ILE A 740 -12.25 38.40 -56.74
N ARG A 741 -11.96 39.54 -56.11
CA ARG A 741 -12.82 40.20 -55.10
C ARG A 741 -14.08 40.90 -55.63
N ALA A 742 -14.39 40.86 -56.93
CA ALA A 742 -15.47 41.66 -57.53
C ALA A 742 -16.70 40.86 -58.01
N ALA A 743 -16.79 39.55 -57.74
CA ALA A 743 -17.88 38.71 -58.23
C ALA A 743 -18.94 38.33 -57.20
N ASP A 744 -18.81 38.72 -55.92
CA ASP A 744 -19.83 38.46 -54.90
C ASP A 744 -20.37 39.75 -54.27
N SER A 745 -21.44 40.27 -54.87
CA SER A 745 -22.39 41.15 -54.22
C SER A 745 -23.76 40.94 -54.86
N PRO A 746 -24.76 40.36 -54.14
CA PRO A 746 -26.10 40.24 -54.67
C PRO A 746 -26.78 41.61 -54.64
N GLY A 747 -27.13 42.11 -55.83
CA GLY A 747 -27.82 43.38 -56.02
C GLY A 747 -29.27 43.38 -55.52
N HIS A 748 -29.69 44.59 -55.13
CA HIS A 748 -31.06 45.02 -54.87
C HIS A 748 -32.06 44.59 -55.97
N SER A 749 -33.26 44.16 -55.53
CA SER A 749 -34.47 44.21 -56.34
C SER A 749 -35.60 44.89 -55.55
N GLU A 750 -36.13 45.96 -56.14
CA GLU A 750 -37.26 46.79 -55.68
C GLU A 750 -38.63 46.06 -55.66
N PRO A 751 -39.67 46.64 -55.01
CA PRO A 751 -40.80 45.90 -54.48
C PRO A 751 -42.04 45.90 -55.38
N ARG A 752 -42.87 44.84 -55.26
CA ARG A 752 -44.23 44.79 -55.82
C ARG A 752 -45.27 44.67 -54.71
N ARG A 753 -46.12 45.70 -54.60
CA ARG A 753 -47.30 45.82 -53.71
C ARG A 753 -48.31 44.70 -53.94
N THR A 754 -48.92 44.19 -52.86
CA THR A 754 -50.40 44.06 -52.71
C THR A 754 -50.82 43.92 -51.24
N ARG A 755 -51.98 44.51 -50.94
CA ARG A 755 -52.66 44.74 -49.64
C ARG A 755 -53.26 43.47 -49.00
N SER A 756 -53.39 43.45 -47.66
CA SER A 756 -54.62 43.20 -46.87
C SER A 756 -54.26 43.10 -45.37
N SER A 757 -54.47 44.14 -44.55
CA SER A 757 -55.56 44.29 -43.55
C SER A 757 -55.54 43.33 -42.35
N ALA A 758 -55.22 43.85 -41.15
CA ALA A 758 -56.14 44.00 -40.00
C ALA A 758 -55.44 43.89 -38.61
N ASN A 759 -55.58 44.98 -37.84
CA ASN A 759 -55.77 45.08 -36.37
C ASN A 759 -54.70 44.53 -35.39
N ALA A 760 -54.42 45.12 -34.23
CA ALA A 760 -54.76 46.40 -33.58
C ALA A 760 -53.98 46.48 -32.24
N ARG A 761 -53.88 47.72 -31.69
CA ARG A 761 -53.52 48.19 -30.32
C ARG A 761 -52.05 48.55 -30.09
N GLU A 762 -51.71 49.85 -30.09
CA GLU A 762 -51.83 50.90 -29.02
C GLU A 762 -50.85 50.68 -27.85
N ASN A 763 -49.79 51.49 -27.80
CA ASN A 763 -49.53 52.63 -26.88
C ASN A 763 -48.56 52.18 -25.78
N SER A 764 -47.55 52.92 -25.32
CA SER A 764 -47.06 54.29 -25.52
C SER A 764 -45.65 54.36 -24.89
N ASP A 765 -44.78 55.23 -25.39
CA ASP A 765 -44.08 56.28 -24.62
C ASP A 765 -43.20 57.15 -25.56
N GLU A 766 -43.21 58.46 -25.26
CA GLU A 766 -42.82 59.68 -26.02
C GLU A 766 -41.34 59.71 -26.53
N ALA A 767 -40.92 60.46 -27.56
CA ALA A 767 -41.40 61.71 -28.19
C ALA A 767 -41.05 61.79 -29.69
#